data_AF-A0A9D8KRQ8-F1
#
_entry.id   AF-A0A9D8KRQ8-F1
#
_cell.length_a   1.000
_cell.length_b   1.000
_cell.length_c   1.000
_cell.angle_alpha   90.00
_cell.angle_beta   90.00
_cell.angle_gamma   90.00
#
_symmetry.space_group_name_H-M   'P 1'
#
loop_
_entity.id
_entity.type
_entity.pdbx_description
1 polymer ?
#
loop_
_entity_poly.entity_id
_entity_poly.type
_entity_poly.pdbx_seq_one_letter_code
_entity_poly.pdbx_strand_id
1 'polypeptide(L)'
;MRINRLDLHRYGKFTDCSLTLPAAPCDFHMLVGANEAGKSTIRAAILDLLFGIEARSTYDFLHPRSELRLAGSITHAADSLDFQRLRKSSKSLLDAAGQPLGDDALLPFLGNSERSFFDQMFALDHLRLIRGGNEILNASNDIGRILFQSAAGIGSLGAVRDQLEAEADKLWARRHARDRAYYAAKDELAVAEAELKRATMRTRDWLDASGKVQALQDRMAGLQDQVRALETERAALERVRRVAPSVRAHQGSQQELAALGEVIQLPADAGASLAAAEREMASATTRQKLLVERAGQLQALLATIVLDDAVLACAADITALAERRQQTRFHTRDIDKRQQEVKVHWQDIEACVRQLGWPAGDEDHLASRLPPAPVRSSLAALARRHATLELALAAATDAAHQKAREVEAIEADLAALPTLVISPSLRAALETALRLGDFRAAQQREEGRVAKAERELHQAESRLGAWKTDLSPPGQLALPAAAQAERLLRRATENEAAQTALRQRALEVAAEIESLELATTQFRRAHDPVTSGQVADARHVRDAVWTAIRSGGAALTDSAAIYEEHVETADRLADQRHAKAHEAAELQAKLDDAERRHRQAEQIAERLRALADEAATIDGEWAAQAAALGVPTLPLAAFEGWQEARAATL
;
A
#
# COMPACT_ATOMS: atom_id res chain seq x y z
N MET A 1 54.95 53.75 -29.62
CA MET A 1 54.87 55.16 -29.16
C MET A 1 55.84 55.36 -28.00
N ARG A 2 56.51 56.51 -27.92
CA ARG A 2 57.38 56.93 -26.81
C ARG A 2 56.92 58.27 -26.23
N ILE A 3 56.85 58.40 -24.90
CA ILE A 3 56.56 59.66 -24.20
C ILE A 3 57.89 60.34 -23.83
N ASN A 4 58.11 61.55 -24.33
CA ASN A 4 59.34 62.32 -24.11
C ASN A 4 59.23 63.25 -22.90
N ARG A 5 58.06 63.84 -22.69
CA ARG A 5 57.80 64.80 -21.63
C ARG A 5 56.34 64.74 -21.20
N LEU A 6 56.09 64.91 -19.90
CA LEU A 6 54.77 65.09 -19.32
C LEU A 6 54.78 66.34 -18.43
N ASP A 7 53.93 67.30 -18.77
CA ASP A 7 53.77 68.56 -18.05
C ASP A 7 52.41 68.59 -17.34
N LEU A 8 52.47 68.70 -16.02
CA LEU A 8 51.34 68.75 -15.10
C LEU A 8 51.13 70.22 -14.67
N HIS A 9 50.53 71.02 -15.55
CA HIS A 9 50.31 72.45 -15.32
C HIS A 9 49.35 72.70 -14.14
N ARG A 10 48.15 72.11 -14.20
CA ARG A 10 47.16 72.17 -13.12
C ARG A 10 46.41 70.84 -13.11
N TYR A 11 46.92 69.85 -12.37
CA TYR A 11 46.32 68.52 -12.35
C TYR A 11 46.60 67.78 -11.04
N GLY A 12 45.53 67.35 -10.36
CA GLY A 12 45.63 66.73 -9.04
C GLY A 12 46.32 67.66 -8.05
N LYS A 13 47.41 67.18 -7.45
CA LYS A 13 48.21 67.94 -6.48
C LYS A 13 49.34 68.77 -7.11
N PHE A 14 49.54 68.66 -8.42
CA PHE A 14 50.66 69.29 -9.11
C PHE A 14 50.25 70.65 -9.66
N THR A 15 51.16 71.62 -9.52
CA THR A 15 51.07 72.96 -10.11
C THR A 15 52.39 73.22 -10.84
N ASP A 16 52.33 73.36 -12.15
CA ASP A 16 53.46 73.60 -13.06
C ASP A 16 54.66 72.68 -12.84
N CYS A 17 54.39 71.37 -12.74
CA CYS A 17 55.41 70.33 -12.62
C CYS A 17 55.70 69.69 -13.99
N SER A 18 56.96 69.69 -14.43
CA SER A 18 57.39 69.04 -15.68
C SER A 18 58.23 67.80 -15.39
N LEU A 19 57.88 66.69 -16.04
CA LEU A 19 58.58 65.41 -15.99
C LEU A 19 59.16 65.11 -17.35
N THR A 20 60.49 65.24 -17.47
CA THR A 20 61.24 64.89 -18.68
C THR A 20 61.68 63.43 -18.63
N LEU A 21 61.49 62.70 -19.73
CA LEU A 21 61.86 61.30 -19.91
C LEU A 21 62.92 61.22 -21.03
N PRO A 22 64.20 61.51 -20.73
CA PRO A 22 65.24 61.62 -21.73
C PRO A 22 65.53 60.27 -22.40
N ALA A 23 65.72 60.26 -23.72
CA ALA A 23 66.07 59.04 -24.44
C ALA A 23 67.43 58.49 -23.99
N ALA A 24 67.49 57.19 -23.74
CA ALA A 24 68.71 56.47 -23.37
C ALA A 24 68.79 55.15 -24.15
N PRO A 25 69.99 54.52 -24.27
CA PRO A 25 70.15 53.22 -24.93
C PRO A 25 69.27 52.12 -24.32
N CYS A 26 69.03 52.19 -23.00
CA CYS A 26 68.01 51.42 -22.32
C CYS A 26 66.88 52.38 -21.89
N ASP A 27 65.77 52.37 -22.64
CA ASP A 27 64.66 53.30 -22.46
C ASP A 27 63.72 52.87 -21.33
N PHE A 28 64.27 52.81 -20.12
CA PHE A 28 63.56 52.42 -18.90
C PHE A 28 63.63 53.56 -17.87
N HIS A 29 62.46 54.01 -17.40
CA HIS A 29 62.34 55.10 -16.44
C HIS A 29 61.63 54.63 -15.17
N MET A 30 62.25 54.92 -14.02
CA MET A 30 61.67 54.62 -12.71
C MET A 30 61.34 55.91 -11.97
N LEU A 31 60.06 56.15 -11.68
CA LEU A 31 59.58 57.29 -10.92
C LEU A 31 59.45 56.92 -9.44
N VAL A 32 60.39 57.38 -8.62
CA VAL A 32 60.45 57.09 -7.18
C VAL A 32 60.00 58.30 -6.37
N GLY A 33 59.22 58.04 -5.31
CA GLY A 33 58.81 59.07 -4.35
C GLY A 33 58.14 58.41 -3.14
N ALA A 34 58.02 59.15 -2.04
CA ALA A 34 57.32 58.71 -0.83
C ALA A 34 55.85 58.31 -1.11
N ASN A 35 55.19 57.68 -0.14
CA ASN A 35 53.75 57.50 -0.21
C ASN A 35 53.06 58.86 -0.36
N GLU A 36 51.98 58.91 -1.13
CA GLU A 36 51.24 60.14 -1.46
C GLU A 36 52.05 61.18 -2.28
N ALA A 37 53.25 60.83 -2.75
CA ALA A 37 54.05 61.68 -3.64
C ALA A 37 53.41 61.92 -5.04
N GLY A 38 52.27 61.29 -5.36
CA GLY A 38 51.52 61.52 -6.60
C GLY A 38 51.86 60.56 -7.74
N LYS A 39 52.51 59.43 -7.47
CA LYS A 39 52.85 58.41 -8.48
C LYS A 39 51.62 57.89 -9.24
N SER A 40 50.54 57.59 -8.53
CA SER A 40 49.28 57.16 -9.15
C SER A 40 48.60 58.29 -9.94
N THR A 41 48.75 59.54 -9.49
CA THR A 41 48.26 60.73 -10.20
C THR A 41 48.98 60.91 -11.54
N ILE A 42 50.29 60.66 -11.60
CA ILE A 42 51.06 60.69 -12.84
C ILE A 42 50.56 59.64 -13.84
N ARG A 43 50.29 58.41 -13.37
CA ARG A 43 49.71 57.36 -14.23
C ARG A 43 48.37 57.77 -14.83
N ALA A 44 47.47 58.33 -14.01
CA ALA A 44 46.19 58.82 -14.49
C ALA A 44 46.34 60.01 -15.45
N ALA A 45 47.30 60.90 -15.19
CA ALA A 45 47.61 62.01 -16.09
C ALA A 45 48.09 61.53 -17.48
N ILE A 46 48.84 60.42 -17.56
CA ILE A 46 49.23 59.84 -18.86
C ILE A 46 47.99 59.38 -19.64
N LEU A 47 47.05 58.68 -19.00
CA LEU A 47 45.82 58.23 -19.64
C LEU A 47 44.93 59.40 -20.08
N ASP A 48 44.80 60.40 -19.22
CA ASP A 48 44.01 61.61 -19.50
C ASP A 48 44.66 62.50 -20.57
N LEU A 49 45.99 62.52 -20.66
CA LEU A 49 46.71 63.20 -21.74
C LEU A 49 46.39 62.53 -23.08
N LEU A 50 46.46 61.19 -23.15
CA LEU A 50 46.28 60.42 -24.37
C LEU A 50 44.81 60.33 -24.83
N PHE A 51 43.87 60.09 -23.92
CA PHE A 51 42.46 59.82 -24.24
C PHE A 51 41.48 60.92 -23.81
N GLY A 52 42.00 62.00 -23.21
CA GLY A 52 41.20 63.12 -22.72
C GLY A 52 40.85 63.04 -21.23
N ILE A 53 40.70 64.20 -20.59
CA ILE A 53 40.33 64.30 -19.17
C ILE A 53 38.83 64.02 -19.02
N GLU A 54 38.49 63.00 -18.24
CA GLU A 54 37.12 62.54 -18.01
C GLU A 54 36.20 63.62 -17.43
N ALA A 55 34.90 63.50 -17.73
CA ALA A 55 33.90 64.49 -17.32
C ALA A 55 33.75 64.64 -15.79
N ARG A 56 33.99 63.55 -15.07
CA ARG A 56 33.98 63.49 -13.61
C ARG A 56 35.36 63.08 -13.09
N SER A 57 36.40 63.83 -13.49
CA SER A 57 37.76 63.61 -12.97
C SER A 57 37.80 63.80 -11.46
N THR A 58 38.48 62.90 -10.76
CA THR A 58 38.71 62.93 -9.30
C THR A 58 39.99 63.69 -8.92
N TYR A 59 40.68 64.28 -9.92
CA TYR A 59 41.94 65.01 -9.75
C TYR A 59 41.75 66.54 -9.77
N ASP A 60 40.57 67.02 -9.41
CA ASP A 60 40.16 68.44 -9.33
C ASP A 60 40.19 69.01 -7.91
N PHE A 61 40.88 68.36 -6.98
CA PHE A 61 40.84 68.71 -5.56
C PHE A 61 41.65 69.98 -5.20
N LEU A 62 42.69 70.32 -5.96
CA LEU A 62 43.46 71.56 -5.75
C LEU A 62 43.12 72.65 -6.77
N HIS A 63 42.82 72.26 -8.01
CA HIS A 63 42.55 73.17 -9.13
C HIS A 63 41.12 72.95 -9.64
N PRO A 64 40.32 74.00 -9.89
CA PRO A 64 38.98 73.86 -10.46
C PRO A 64 38.99 73.05 -11.77
N ARG A 65 37.95 72.24 -12.00
CA ARG A 65 37.85 71.37 -13.20
C ARG A 65 38.08 72.09 -14.52
N SER A 66 37.64 73.34 -14.64
CA SER A 66 37.81 74.16 -15.85
C SER A 66 39.26 74.57 -16.12
N GLU A 67 40.11 74.53 -15.10
CA GLU A 67 41.52 74.92 -15.17
C GLU A 67 42.45 73.72 -15.36
N LEU A 68 41.91 72.49 -15.36
CA LEU A 68 42.73 71.29 -15.52
C LEU A 68 43.40 71.27 -16.89
N ARG A 69 44.74 71.23 -16.86
CA ARG A 69 45.60 71.29 -18.04
C ARG A 69 46.79 70.35 -17.87
N LEU A 70 46.97 69.53 -18.89
CA LEU A 70 48.12 68.65 -19.09
C LEU A 70 48.80 69.05 -20.39
N ALA A 71 50.10 68.82 -20.50
CA ALA A 71 50.80 68.86 -21.77
C ALA A 71 51.84 67.75 -21.84
N GLY A 72 52.35 67.47 -23.02
CA GLY A 72 53.38 66.46 -23.18
C GLY A 72 53.85 66.34 -24.62
N SER A 73 55.00 65.72 -24.76
CA SER A 73 55.61 65.42 -26.05
C SER A 73 55.68 63.92 -26.24
N ILE A 74 55.23 63.43 -27.40
CA ILE A 74 55.33 62.02 -27.80
C ILE A 74 56.08 61.89 -29.13
N THR A 75 56.61 60.70 -29.38
CA THR A 75 57.28 60.33 -30.63
C THR A 75 56.85 58.94 -31.08
N HIS A 76 56.73 58.76 -32.39
CA HIS A 76 56.59 57.44 -33.00
C HIS A 76 57.35 57.45 -34.33
N ALA A 77 58.30 56.54 -34.48
CA ALA A 77 59.25 56.55 -35.60
C ALA A 77 59.96 57.92 -35.75
N ALA A 78 59.76 58.63 -36.87
CA ALA A 78 60.38 59.93 -37.15
C ALA A 78 59.52 61.12 -36.71
N ASP A 79 58.25 60.90 -36.36
CA ASP A 79 57.30 61.98 -36.07
C ASP A 79 57.25 62.29 -34.56
N SER A 80 57.31 63.58 -34.23
CA SER A 80 57.14 64.08 -32.85
C SER A 80 55.98 65.08 -32.77
N LEU A 81 55.18 64.96 -31.72
CA LEU A 81 54.08 65.86 -31.44
C LEU A 81 54.21 66.42 -30.02
N ASP A 82 54.26 67.75 -29.90
CA ASP A 82 54.13 68.48 -28.63
C ASP A 82 52.73 69.09 -28.55
N PHE A 83 51.98 68.70 -27.52
CA PHE A 83 50.57 68.98 -27.44
C PHE A 83 50.08 69.16 -26.00
N GLN A 84 48.90 69.72 -25.87
CA GLN A 84 48.26 70.04 -24.60
C GLN A 84 46.84 69.51 -24.57
N ARG A 85 46.41 69.08 -23.39
CA ARG A 85 45.06 68.62 -23.12
C ARG A 85 44.41 69.49 -22.06
N LEU A 86 43.31 70.14 -22.45
CA LEU A 86 42.43 70.88 -21.54
C LEU A 86 41.21 70.05 -21.18
N ARG A 87 40.64 70.29 -20.00
CA ARG A 87 39.32 69.74 -19.66
C ARG A 87 38.21 70.48 -20.41
N LYS A 88 37.86 70.00 -21.60
CA LYS A 88 36.74 70.46 -22.43
C LYS A 88 35.95 69.27 -22.99
N SER A 89 34.67 69.49 -23.35
CA SER A 89 33.81 68.45 -23.95
C SER A 89 34.11 68.19 -25.43
N SER A 90 34.63 69.17 -26.16
CA SER A 90 35.08 69.06 -27.55
C SER A 90 36.33 69.91 -27.78
N LYS A 91 37.14 69.56 -28.79
CA LYS A 91 38.41 70.25 -29.13
C LYS A 91 39.32 70.44 -27.91
N SER A 92 39.50 69.36 -27.14
CA SER A 92 40.27 69.35 -25.90
C SER A 92 41.78 69.28 -26.14
N LEU A 93 42.20 68.91 -27.35
CA LEU A 93 43.59 68.75 -27.77
C LEU A 93 44.08 70.02 -28.47
N LEU A 94 45.17 70.60 -28.01
CA LEU A 94 45.81 71.78 -28.58
C LEU A 94 47.28 71.50 -28.93
N ASP A 95 47.84 72.20 -29.89
CA ASP A 95 49.27 72.18 -30.20
C ASP A 95 50.10 73.05 -29.22
N ALA A 96 51.42 73.10 -29.41
CA ALA A 96 52.33 73.93 -28.62
C ALA A 96 52.03 75.45 -28.73
N ALA A 97 51.42 75.91 -29.83
CA ALA A 97 51.04 77.31 -30.05
C ALA A 97 49.63 77.65 -29.51
N GLY A 98 48.89 76.66 -28.99
CA GLY A 98 47.56 76.82 -28.42
C GLY A 98 46.41 76.71 -29.42
N GLN A 99 46.66 76.23 -30.65
CA GLN A 99 45.63 75.99 -31.66
C GLN A 99 45.04 74.57 -31.55
N PRO A 100 43.73 74.37 -31.83
CA PRO A 100 43.10 73.07 -31.69
C PRO A 100 43.57 72.06 -32.75
N LEU A 101 43.93 70.87 -32.30
CA LEU A 101 44.28 69.71 -33.14
C LEU A 101 43.01 68.89 -33.47
N GLY A 102 43.04 68.16 -34.59
CA GLY A 102 41.98 67.22 -34.99
C GLY A 102 41.84 66.06 -34.02
N ASP A 103 40.65 65.45 -33.95
CA ASP A 103 40.37 64.33 -33.03
C ASP A 103 41.19 63.06 -33.40
N ASP A 104 41.68 62.97 -34.63
CA ASP A 104 42.52 61.92 -35.19
C ASP A 104 44.03 62.18 -35.04
N ALA A 105 44.45 63.34 -34.50
CA ALA A 105 45.86 63.74 -34.43
C ALA A 105 46.74 62.78 -33.61
N LEU A 106 46.16 61.99 -32.69
CA LEU A 106 46.87 60.99 -31.90
C LEU A 106 46.80 59.57 -32.48
N LEU A 107 45.99 59.34 -33.51
CA LEU A 107 45.79 58.02 -34.13
C LEU A 107 47.08 57.43 -34.73
N PRO A 108 47.98 58.21 -35.38
CA PRO A 108 49.28 57.71 -35.83
C PRO A 108 50.20 57.20 -34.69
N PHE A 109 49.96 57.64 -33.46
CA PHE A 109 50.76 57.28 -32.28
C PHE A 109 50.14 56.14 -31.46
N LEU A 110 48.80 56.09 -31.34
CA LEU A 110 48.07 55.14 -30.49
C LEU A 110 47.42 53.97 -31.27
N GLY A 111 47.27 54.09 -32.59
CA GLY A 111 46.43 53.19 -33.40
C GLY A 111 44.96 53.27 -33.01
N ASN A 112 44.19 52.22 -33.31
CA ASN A 112 42.77 52.08 -32.91
C ASN A 112 42.59 51.64 -31.44
N SER A 113 43.56 51.95 -30.57
CA SER A 113 43.50 51.55 -29.16
C SER A 113 42.50 52.43 -28.41
N GLU A 114 41.49 51.83 -27.81
CA GLU A 114 40.58 52.55 -26.92
C GLU A 114 41.19 52.78 -25.53
N ARG A 115 40.66 53.78 -24.79
CA ARG A 115 41.10 54.11 -23.43
C ARG A 115 41.08 52.89 -22.51
N SER A 116 39.98 52.13 -22.51
CA SER A 116 39.78 50.93 -21.69
C SER A 116 40.82 49.84 -22.01
N PHE A 117 41.08 49.62 -23.30
CA PHE A 117 42.07 48.66 -23.77
C PHE A 117 43.49 49.07 -23.35
N PHE A 118 43.87 50.33 -23.57
CA PHE A 118 45.19 50.85 -23.18
C PHE A 118 45.40 50.79 -21.67
N ASP A 119 44.34 51.10 -20.90
CA ASP A 119 44.34 51.10 -19.45
C ASP A 119 44.48 49.67 -18.86
N GLN A 120 43.93 48.66 -19.53
CA GLN A 120 44.04 47.26 -19.12
C GLN A 120 45.38 46.61 -19.51
N MET A 121 45.92 46.93 -20.69
CA MET A 121 47.13 46.27 -21.22
C MET A 121 48.44 46.97 -20.86
N PHE A 122 48.47 48.31 -20.88
CA PHE A 122 49.71 49.08 -20.76
C PHE A 122 49.81 49.89 -19.45
N ALA A 123 48.72 50.02 -18.67
CA ALA A 123 48.69 50.73 -17.38
C ALA A 123 48.40 49.79 -16.20
N LEU A 124 49.35 48.90 -15.90
CA LEU A 124 49.20 47.87 -14.88
C LEU A 124 49.29 48.44 -13.45
N ASP A 125 48.39 47.95 -12.60
CA ASP A 125 48.44 48.17 -11.15
C ASP A 125 48.07 46.90 -10.39
N HIS A 126 48.41 46.86 -9.11
CA HIS A 126 48.21 45.66 -8.30
C HIS A 126 46.75 45.20 -8.24
N LEU A 127 45.81 46.13 -8.04
CA LEU A 127 44.38 45.78 -7.95
C LEU A 127 43.82 45.31 -9.29
N ARG A 128 44.33 45.87 -10.39
CA ARG A 128 43.94 45.51 -11.75
C ARG A 128 44.53 44.20 -12.21
N LEU A 129 45.75 43.87 -11.81
CA LEU A 129 46.33 42.54 -12.04
C LEU A 129 45.48 41.46 -11.36
N ILE A 130 44.98 41.72 -10.16
CA ILE A 130 44.05 40.81 -9.46
C ILE A 130 42.71 40.73 -10.20
N ARG A 131 42.12 41.86 -10.61
CA ARG A 131 40.85 41.87 -11.35
C ARG A 131 40.97 41.15 -12.69
N GLY A 132 42.01 41.45 -13.48
CA GLY A 132 42.29 40.78 -14.75
C GLY A 132 42.52 39.28 -14.57
N GLY A 133 43.24 38.87 -13.51
CA GLY A 133 43.39 37.46 -13.16
C GLY A 133 42.05 36.77 -12.85
N ASN A 134 41.17 37.41 -12.09
CA ASN A 134 39.84 36.89 -11.80
C ASN A 134 38.92 36.84 -13.03
N GLU A 135 39.01 37.81 -13.94
CA GLU A 135 38.26 37.82 -15.20
C GLU A 135 38.72 36.71 -16.15
N ILE A 136 40.02 36.40 -16.17
CA ILE A 136 40.58 35.25 -16.89
C ILE A 136 40.06 33.93 -16.29
N LEU A 137 40.04 33.81 -14.96
CA LEU A 137 39.56 32.60 -14.27
C LEU A 137 38.06 32.34 -14.48
N ASN A 138 37.26 33.41 -14.56
CA ASN A 138 35.81 33.27 -14.68
C ASN A 138 35.31 33.06 -16.13
N ALA A 139 36.21 33.06 -17.13
CA ALA A 139 35.95 32.77 -18.54
C ALA A 139 34.67 33.44 -19.12
N SER A 140 34.28 34.59 -18.56
CA SER A 140 33.01 35.26 -18.83
C SER A 140 33.12 36.31 -19.94
N ASN A 141 34.33 36.77 -20.26
CA ASN A 141 34.61 37.69 -21.37
C ASN A 141 35.43 37.00 -22.47
N ASP A 142 35.20 37.39 -23.73
CA ASP A 142 35.89 36.86 -24.92
C ASP A 142 37.42 36.99 -24.82
N ILE A 143 37.93 38.02 -24.15
CA ILE A 143 39.37 38.23 -23.94
C ILE A 143 39.97 37.16 -23.03
N GLY A 144 39.28 36.77 -21.95
CA GLY A 144 39.73 35.71 -21.04
C GLY A 144 39.74 34.35 -21.72
N ARG A 145 38.74 34.09 -22.58
CA ARG A 145 38.71 32.90 -23.45
C ARG A 145 39.87 32.88 -24.44
N ILE A 146 40.14 33.97 -25.15
CA ILE A 146 41.23 34.05 -26.14
C ILE A 146 42.60 33.91 -25.49
N LEU A 147 42.86 34.57 -24.36
CA LEU A 147 44.12 34.46 -23.61
C LEU A 147 44.36 33.04 -23.08
N PHE A 148 43.33 32.39 -22.52
CA PHE A 148 43.46 31.04 -21.99
C PHE A 148 43.59 29.98 -23.10
N GLN A 149 42.84 30.12 -24.20
CA GLN A 149 42.98 29.26 -25.38
C GLN A 149 44.36 29.41 -26.04
N SER A 150 44.91 30.62 -26.08
CA SER A 150 46.24 30.90 -26.63
C SER A 150 47.37 30.43 -25.72
N ALA A 151 47.23 30.55 -24.40
CA ALA A 151 48.24 30.12 -23.42
C ALA A 151 48.24 28.59 -23.18
N ALA A 152 47.06 27.94 -23.28
CA ALA A 152 46.92 26.50 -23.07
C ALA A 152 46.98 25.65 -24.35
N GLY A 153 46.88 26.28 -25.54
CA GLY A 153 46.89 25.58 -26.84
C GLY A 153 45.64 24.74 -27.12
N ILE A 154 44.57 24.89 -26.34
CA ILE A 154 43.35 24.08 -26.43
C ILE A 154 42.23 24.95 -27.02
N GLY A 155 41.91 24.74 -28.29
CA GLY A 155 40.88 25.51 -29.02
C GLY A 155 39.42 25.22 -28.63
N SER A 156 39.14 24.16 -27.86
CA SER A 156 37.77 23.63 -27.70
C SER A 156 37.12 23.83 -26.32
N LEU A 157 37.77 24.53 -25.37
CA LEU A 157 37.27 24.62 -24.00
C LEU A 157 35.86 25.25 -23.89
N GLY A 158 35.52 26.17 -24.79
CA GLY A 158 34.20 26.79 -24.86
C GLY A 158 33.10 25.80 -25.24
N ALA A 159 33.34 24.96 -26.26
CA ALA A 159 32.37 23.98 -26.72
C ALA A 159 32.09 22.90 -25.67
N VAL A 160 33.11 22.45 -24.94
CA VAL A 160 32.96 21.47 -23.85
C VAL A 160 32.12 22.05 -22.71
N ARG A 161 32.34 23.32 -22.33
CA ARG A 161 31.52 23.99 -21.31
C ARG A 161 30.07 24.07 -21.74
N ASP A 162 29.81 24.52 -22.96
CA ASP A 162 28.45 24.72 -23.46
C ASP A 162 27.71 23.36 -23.58
N GLN A 163 28.43 22.28 -23.90
CA GLN A 163 27.89 20.92 -23.89
C GLN A 163 27.53 20.44 -22.47
N LEU A 164 28.40 20.67 -21.49
CA LEU A 164 28.13 20.35 -20.08
C LEU A 164 26.95 21.16 -19.53
N GLU A 165 26.79 22.40 -19.96
CA GLU A 165 25.68 23.27 -19.57
C GLU A 165 24.34 22.78 -20.18
N ALA A 166 24.37 22.31 -21.43
CA ALA A 166 23.22 21.68 -22.07
C ALA A 166 22.84 20.33 -21.43
N GLU A 167 23.82 19.52 -21.02
CA GLU A 167 23.59 18.29 -20.26
C GLU A 167 22.99 18.58 -18.87
N ALA A 168 23.52 19.59 -18.17
CA ALA A 168 22.99 20.02 -16.89
C ALA A 168 21.53 20.50 -16.99
N ASP A 169 21.19 21.27 -18.03
CA ASP A 169 19.82 21.75 -18.23
C ASP A 169 18.81 20.63 -18.51
N LYS A 170 19.24 19.56 -19.21
CA LYS A 170 18.43 18.34 -19.42
C LYS A 170 18.21 17.55 -18.14
N LEU A 171 19.16 17.59 -17.20
CA LEU A 171 19.02 16.88 -15.93
C LEU A 171 18.09 17.65 -14.99
N TRP A 172 18.33 18.95 -14.80
CA TRP A 172 17.59 19.76 -13.84
C TRP A 172 17.77 21.27 -14.07
N ALA A 173 16.69 22.02 -13.90
CA ALA A 173 16.79 23.45 -13.60
C ALA A 173 15.66 23.91 -12.66
N ARG A 174 15.78 25.15 -12.19
CA ARG A 174 14.85 25.74 -11.20
C ARG A 174 13.42 25.83 -11.70
N ARG A 175 13.20 25.98 -13.01
CA ARG A 175 11.86 26.00 -13.62
C ARG A 175 11.42 24.57 -13.93
N HIS A 176 10.20 24.23 -13.55
CA HIS A 176 9.65 22.90 -13.84
C HIS A 176 9.53 22.67 -15.35
N ALA A 177 10.00 21.52 -15.83
CA ALA A 177 9.87 21.12 -17.22
C ALA A 177 9.86 19.57 -17.29
N ARG A 178 8.92 19.02 -18.06
CA ARG A 178 8.59 17.58 -18.06
C ARG A 178 9.62 16.72 -18.80
N ASP A 179 10.36 17.35 -19.70
CA ASP A 179 11.47 16.82 -20.47
C ASP A 179 12.76 16.65 -19.65
N ARG A 180 12.81 17.20 -18.43
CA ARG A 180 13.97 17.07 -17.54
C ARG A 180 13.89 15.80 -16.69
N ALA A 181 15.00 15.08 -16.64
CA ALA A 181 15.09 13.76 -15.99
C ALA A 181 14.64 13.78 -14.52
N TYR A 182 15.02 14.82 -13.75
CA TYR A 182 14.61 14.92 -12.35
C TYR A 182 13.09 15.06 -12.17
N TYR A 183 12.43 15.90 -12.97
CA TYR A 183 10.99 16.14 -12.81
C TYR A 183 10.17 14.96 -13.30
N ALA A 184 10.59 14.30 -14.39
CA ALA A 184 10.00 13.04 -14.82
C ALA A 184 10.06 11.98 -13.71
N ALA A 185 11.23 11.76 -13.10
CA ALA A 185 11.40 10.81 -12.00
C ALA A 185 10.61 11.22 -10.73
N LYS A 186 10.53 12.53 -10.43
CA LYS A 186 9.76 13.04 -9.29
C LYS A 186 8.25 12.83 -9.49
N ASP A 187 7.74 13.05 -10.71
CA ASP A 187 6.34 12.82 -11.04
C ASP A 187 5.99 11.33 -10.98
N GLU A 188 6.87 10.46 -11.49
CA GLU A 188 6.73 9.01 -11.36
C GLU A 188 6.71 8.55 -9.90
N LEU A 189 7.62 9.08 -9.06
CA LEU A 189 7.63 8.80 -7.62
C LEU A 189 6.33 9.24 -6.96
N ALA A 190 5.81 10.43 -7.29
CA ALA A 190 4.55 10.92 -6.74
C ALA A 190 3.35 10.04 -7.12
N VAL A 191 3.34 9.51 -8.36
CA VAL A 191 2.34 8.54 -8.80
C VAL A 191 2.47 7.24 -8.01
N ALA A 192 3.67 6.68 -7.89
CA ALA A 192 3.93 5.46 -7.15
C ALA A 192 3.58 5.60 -5.64
N GLU A 193 3.89 6.74 -5.02
CA GLU A 193 3.50 7.04 -3.64
C GLU A 193 1.97 7.14 -3.49
N ALA A 194 1.27 7.72 -4.47
CA ALA A 194 -0.19 7.79 -4.46
C ALA A 194 -0.83 6.40 -4.62
N GLU A 195 -0.28 5.55 -5.48
CA GLU A 195 -0.71 4.17 -5.65
C GLU A 195 -0.44 3.34 -4.39
N LEU A 196 0.76 3.46 -3.81
CA LEU A 196 1.10 2.83 -2.54
C LEU A 196 0.12 3.26 -1.44
N LYS A 197 -0.20 4.55 -1.34
CA LYS A 197 -1.12 5.08 -0.34
C LYS A 197 -2.58 4.64 -0.55
N ARG A 198 -2.98 4.33 -1.80
CA ARG A 198 -4.28 3.72 -2.11
C ARG A 198 -4.32 2.22 -1.79
N ALA A 199 -3.22 1.52 -2.06
CA ALA A 199 -3.09 0.08 -1.80
C ALA A 199 -2.84 -0.22 -0.30
N THR A 200 -2.27 0.74 0.43
CA THR A 200 -1.95 0.58 1.85
C THR A 200 -3.15 0.99 2.69
N MET A 201 -3.83 0.00 3.28
CA MET A 201 -4.89 0.24 4.24
C MET A 201 -4.28 0.79 5.54
N ARG A 202 -4.77 1.93 6.02
CA ARG A 202 -4.27 2.50 7.27
C ARG A 202 -4.75 1.63 8.43
N THR A 203 -3.89 1.45 9.43
CA THR A 203 -4.21 0.67 10.64
C THR A 203 -5.51 1.14 11.31
N ARG A 204 -5.79 2.45 11.28
CA ARG A 204 -7.04 3.03 11.78
C ARG A 204 -8.27 2.58 10.97
N ASP A 205 -8.19 2.62 9.66
CA ASP A 205 -9.32 2.24 8.79
C ASP A 205 -9.62 0.74 8.92
N TRP A 206 -8.58 -0.08 9.10
CA TRP A 206 -8.71 -1.50 9.41
C TRP A 206 -9.30 -1.74 10.81
N LEU A 207 -8.85 -1.02 11.84
CA LEU A 207 -9.40 -1.11 13.20
C LEU A 207 -10.88 -0.69 13.24
N ASP A 208 -11.25 0.38 12.55
CA ASP A 208 -12.63 0.86 12.47
C ASP A 208 -13.52 -0.15 11.73
N ALA A 209 -13.03 -0.74 10.63
CA ALA A 209 -13.76 -1.77 9.88
C ALA A 209 -13.89 -3.09 10.67
N SER A 210 -12.80 -3.54 11.30
CA SER A 210 -12.79 -4.74 12.14
C SER A 210 -13.70 -4.57 13.36
N GLY A 211 -13.66 -3.40 14.01
CA GLY A 211 -14.56 -3.07 15.13
C GLY A 211 -16.03 -3.07 14.71
N LYS A 212 -16.37 -2.58 13.52
CA LYS A 212 -17.74 -2.67 12.98
C LYS A 212 -18.18 -4.11 12.73
N VAL A 213 -17.29 -4.95 12.18
CA VAL A 213 -17.57 -6.38 11.96
C VAL A 213 -17.81 -7.07 13.30
N GLN A 214 -16.95 -6.84 14.29
CA GLN A 214 -17.11 -7.41 15.63
C GLN A 214 -18.43 -6.98 16.28
N ALA A 215 -18.76 -5.69 16.24
CA ALA A 215 -20.02 -5.18 16.79
C ALA A 215 -21.26 -5.78 16.09
N LEU A 216 -21.20 -6.02 14.78
CA LEU A 216 -22.26 -6.69 14.05
C LEU A 216 -22.36 -8.18 14.41
N GLN A 217 -21.24 -8.87 14.58
CA GLN A 217 -21.21 -10.27 15.02
C GLN A 217 -21.78 -10.42 16.43
N ASP A 218 -21.39 -9.55 17.36
CA ASP A 218 -21.92 -9.54 18.73
C ASP A 218 -23.43 -9.26 18.73
N ARG A 219 -23.89 -8.32 17.88
CA ARG A 219 -25.32 -8.05 17.71
C ARG A 219 -26.08 -9.23 17.10
N MET A 220 -25.49 -9.94 16.14
CA MET A 220 -26.08 -11.15 15.57
C MET A 220 -26.20 -12.26 16.61
N ALA A 221 -25.16 -12.50 17.40
CA ALA A 221 -25.17 -13.48 18.49
C ALA A 221 -26.26 -13.14 19.52
N GLY A 222 -26.34 -11.87 19.94
CA GLY A 222 -27.38 -11.41 20.86
C GLY A 222 -28.81 -11.59 20.31
N LEU A 223 -29.03 -11.35 19.01
CA LEU A 223 -30.31 -11.60 18.37
C LEU A 223 -30.64 -13.10 18.29
N GLN A 224 -29.65 -13.95 18.02
CA GLN A 224 -29.84 -15.41 18.01
C GLN A 224 -30.23 -15.94 19.39
N ASP A 225 -29.62 -15.42 20.45
CA ASP A 225 -29.97 -15.79 21.82
C ASP A 225 -31.37 -15.31 22.20
N GLN A 226 -31.77 -14.11 21.76
CA GLN A 226 -33.15 -13.62 21.92
C GLN A 226 -34.17 -14.52 21.20
N VAL A 227 -33.87 -14.95 19.97
CA VAL A 227 -34.74 -15.88 19.23
C VAL A 227 -34.88 -17.20 19.98
N ARG A 228 -33.77 -17.80 20.44
CA ARG A 228 -33.81 -19.04 21.22
C ARG A 228 -34.61 -18.91 22.51
N ALA A 229 -34.47 -17.79 23.22
CA ALA A 229 -35.24 -17.52 24.43
C ALA A 229 -36.75 -17.45 24.12
N LEU A 230 -37.13 -16.71 23.07
CA LEU A 230 -38.52 -16.58 22.64
C LEU A 230 -39.10 -17.90 22.12
N GLU A 231 -38.32 -18.73 21.43
CA GLU A 231 -38.75 -20.06 21.00
C GLU A 231 -38.99 -20.99 22.20
N THR A 232 -38.13 -20.92 23.21
CA THR A 232 -38.28 -21.68 24.46
C THR A 232 -39.53 -21.26 25.20
N GLU A 233 -39.76 -19.95 25.31
CA GLU A 233 -40.98 -19.38 25.92
C GLU A 233 -42.23 -19.79 25.13
N ARG A 234 -42.19 -19.68 23.80
CA ARG A 234 -43.29 -20.13 22.94
C ARG A 234 -43.59 -21.62 23.13
N ALA A 235 -42.58 -22.48 23.16
CA ALA A 235 -42.77 -23.91 23.36
C ALA A 235 -43.37 -24.22 24.74
N ALA A 236 -42.96 -23.49 25.79
CA ALA A 236 -43.56 -23.60 27.11
C ALA A 236 -45.04 -23.17 27.10
N LEU A 237 -45.35 -22.04 26.48
CA LEU A 237 -46.73 -21.53 26.38
C LEU A 237 -47.62 -22.41 25.50
N GLU A 238 -47.10 -22.97 24.39
CA GLU A 238 -47.83 -23.94 23.57
C GLU A 238 -48.13 -25.23 24.34
N ARG A 239 -47.19 -25.70 25.17
CA ARG A 239 -47.41 -26.84 26.07
C ARG A 239 -48.52 -26.54 27.08
N VAL A 240 -48.48 -25.38 27.72
CA VAL A 240 -49.54 -24.92 28.64
C VAL A 240 -50.87 -24.86 27.90
N ARG A 241 -50.93 -24.25 26.71
CA ARG A 241 -52.16 -24.18 25.90
C ARG A 241 -52.71 -25.56 25.55
N ARG A 242 -51.85 -26.51 25.18
CA ARG A 242 -52.24 -27.89 24.81
C ARG A 242 -52.76 -28.69 26.00
N VAL A 243 -52.13 -28.55 27.16
CA VAL A 243 -52.37 -29.40 28.34
C VAL A 243 -53.43 -28.80 29.29
N ALA A 244 -53.60 -27.47 29.28
CA ALA A 244 -54.54 -26.78 30.17
C ALA A 244 -56.00 -27.29 30.08
N PRO A 245 -56.58 -27.61 28.91
CA PRO A 245 -57.93 -28.18 28.84
C PRO A 245 -58.05 -29.53 29.54
N SER A 246 -57.07 -30.43 29.34
CA SER A 246 -57.04 -31.76 29.98
C SER A 246 -56.80 -31.66 31.49
N VAL A 247 -55.94 -30.74 31.94
CA VAL A 247 -55.72 -30.51 33.37
C VAL A 247 -56.96 -29.92 34.02
N ARG A 248 -57.66 -28.97 33.37
CA ARG A 248 -58.94 -28.45 33.87
C ARG A 248 -60.02 -29.53 33.92
N ALA A 249 -60.11 -30.39 32.91
CA ALA A 249 -61.03 -31.53 32.91
C ALA A 249 -60.70 -32.50 34.05
N HIS A 250 -59.42 -32.82 34.27
CA HIS A 250 -58.99 -33.67 35.37
C HIS A 250 -59.29 -33.06 36.74
N GLN A 251 -59.01 -31.77 36.92
CA GLN A 251 -59.36 -31.03 38.14
C GLN A 251 -60.88 -31.03 38.37
N GLY A 252 -61.69 -30.85 37.32
CA GLY A 252 -63.14 -30.97 37.39
C GLY A 252 -63.59 -32.35 37.84
N SER A 253 -63.09 -33.42 37.20
CA SER A 253 -63.40 -34.80 37.60
C SER A 253 -62.89 -35.16 39.01
N GLN A 254 -61.75 -34.60 39.45
CA GLN A 254 -61.29 -34.77 40.83
C GLN A 254 -62.19 -34.05 41.83
N GLN A 255 -62.70 -32.86 41.50
CA GLN A 255 -63.68 -32.16 42.33
C GLN A 255 -65.01 -32.91 42.39
N GLU A 256 -65.47 -33.47 41.27
CA GLU A 256 -66.65 -34.34 41.22
C GLU A 256 -66.44 -35.61 42.06
N LEU A 257 -65.28 -36.25 41.96
CA LEU A 257 -64.91 -37.41 42.78
C LEU A 257 -64.84 -37.06 44.27
N ALA A 258 -64.25 -35.92 44.62
CA ALA A 258 -64.20 -35.44 46.00
C ALA A 258 -65.60 -35.09 46.54
N ALA A 259 -66.49 -34.57 45.70
CA ALA A 259 -67.88 -34.28 46.05
C ALA A 259 -68.72 -35.53 46.31
N LEU A 260 -68.37 -36.67 45.68
CA LEU A 260 -68.97 -37.97 45.98
C LEU A 260 -68.60 -38.49 47.38
N GLY A 261 -67.55 -37.95 48.02
CA GLY A 261 -67.10 -38.33 49.35
C GLY A 261 -66.49 -39.74 49.42
N GLU A 262 -66.42 -40.32 50.62
CA GLU A 262 -66.05 -41.73 50.78
C GLU A 262 -67.18 -42.63 50.25
N VAL A 263 -67.02 -43.11 49.02
CA VAL A 263 -67.92 -44.10 48.42
C VAL A 263 -67.55 -45.48 48.95
N ILE A 264 -68.24 -45.93 50.00
CA ILE A 264 -68.09 -47.29 50.53
C ILE A 264 -68.75 -48.25 49.54
N GLN A 265 -67.93 -49.04 48.84
CA GLN A 265 -68.44 -50.12 48.01
C GLN A 265 -68.95 -51.24 48.91
N LEU A 266 -70.27 -51.30 49.05
CA LEU A 266 -70.94 -52.37 49.78
C LEU A 266 -70.76 -53.70 49.02
N PRO A 267 -70.37 -54.79 49.70
CA PRO A 267 -70.29 -56.10 49.08
C PRO A 267 -71.69 -56.54 48.60
N ALA A 268 -71.75 -57.43 47.61
CA ALA A 268 -73.00 -57.80 46.94
C ALA A 268 -74.08 -58.37 47.88
N ASP A 269 -73.69 -58.85 49.06
CA ASP A 269 -74.52 -59.39 50.14
C ASP A 269 -74.85 -58.38 51.25
N ALA A 270 -74.48 -57.11 51.11
CA ALA A 270 -74.71 -56.08 52.13
C ALA A 270 -76.17 -55.93 52.55
N GLY A 271 -77.11 -56.13 51.61
CA GLY A 271 -78.54 -56.17 51.94
C GLY A 271 -78.93 -57.35 52.84
N ALA A 272 -78.30 -58.52 52.64
CA ALA A 272 -78.53 -59.70 53.48
C ALA A 272 -77.89 -59.54 54.86
N SER A 273 -76.68 -58.96 54.92
CA SER A 273 -75.99 -58.65 56.17
C SER A 273 -76.74 -57.59 57.00
N LEU A 274 -77.29 -56.55 56.36
CA LEU A 274 -78.15 -55.57 57.04
C LEU A 274 -79.42 -56.22 57.59
N ALA A 275 -80.10 -57.04 56.79
CA ALA A 275 -81.31 -57.74 57.23
C ALA A 275 -81.05 -58.77 58.35
N ALA A 276 -79.83 -59.30 58.45
CA ALA A 276 -79.41 -60.16 59.57
C ALA A 276 -79.13 -59.32 60.83
N ALA A 277 -78.40 -58.21 60.69
CA ALA A 277 -78.12 -57.29 61.80
C ALA A 277 -79.39 -56.64 62.35
N GLU A 278 -80.36 -56.27 61.51
CA GLU A 278 -81.66 -55.75 61.95
C GLU A 278 -82.47 -56.79 62.73
N ARG A 279 -82.42 -58.06 62.32
CA ARG A 279 -83.03 -59.17 63.07
C ARG A 279 -82.35 -59.40 64.40
N GLU A 280 -81.02 -59.37 64.45
CA GLU A 280 -80.28 -59.44 65.71
C GLU A 280 -80.59 -58.25 66.62
N MET A 281 -80.63 -57.03 66.09
CA MET A 281 -80.95 -55.82 66.84
C MET A 281 -82.38 -55.86 67.39
N ALA A 282 -83.35 -56.35 66.60
CA ALA A 282 -84.72 -56.57 67.08
C ALA A 282 -84.77 -57.60 68.22
N SER A 283 -83.99 -58.69 68.12
CA SER A 283 -83.89 -59.71 69.17
C SER A 283 -83.24 -59.15 70.45
N ALA A 284 -82.18 -58.36 70.30
CA ALA A 284 -81.45 -57.73 71.40
C ALA A 284 -82.29 -56.66 72.10
N THR A 285 -83.05 -55.86 71.34
CA THR A 285 -83.98 -54.85 71.88
C THR A 285 -85.12 -55.50 72.66
N THR A 286 -85.64 -56.63 72.17
CA THR A 286 -86.66 -57.41 72.89
C THR A 286 -86.09 -57.97 74.20
N ARG A 287 -84.83 -58.44 74.18
CA ARG A 287 -84.12 -58.93 75.37
C ARG A 287 -83.85 -57.80 76.38
N GLN A 288 -83.51 -56.61 75.91
CA GLN A 288 -83.31 -55.42 76.74
C GLN A 288 -84.62 -55.04 77.45
N LYS A 289 -85.75 -55.02 76.74
CA LYS A 289 -87.07 -54.74 77.36
C LYS A 289 -87.40 -55.73 78.48
N LEU A 290 -87.18 -57.03 78.25
CA LEU A 290 -87.37 -58.07 79.27
C LEU A 290 -86.49 -57.83 80.51
N LEU A 291 -85.22 -57.48 80.30
CA LEU A 291 -84.28 -57.22 81.40
C LEU A 291 -84.63 -55.94 82.17
N VAL A 292 -85.14 -54.90 81.49
CA VAL A 292 -85.61 -53.66 82.12
C VAL A 292 -86.87 -53.91 82.96
N GLU A 293 -87.84 -54.68 82.45
CA GLU A 293 -88.99 -55.11 83.25
C GLU A 293 -88.55 -55.90 84.49
N ARG A 294 -87.59 -56.81 84.33
CA ARG A 294 -87.05 -57.60 85.43
C ARG A 294 -86.30 -56.74 86.45
N ALA A 295 -85.59 -55.71 86.00
CA ALA A 295 -84.99 -54.72 86.88
C ALA A 295 -86.06 -53.95 87.68
N GLY A 296 -87.15 -53.52 87.02
CA GLY A 296 -88.29 -52.89 87.69
C GLY A 296 -88.95 -53.79 88.73
N GLN A 297 -89.12 -55.09 88.44
CA GLN A 297 -89.62 -56.08 89.40
C GLN A 297 -88.69 -56.23 90.61
N LEU A 298 -87.37 -56.28 90.38
CA LEU A 298 -86.38 -56.33 91.46
C LEU A 298 -86.37 -55.05 92.31
N GLN A 299 -86.62 -53.89 91.70
CA GLN A 299 -86.73 -52.61 92.40
C GLN A 299 -87.99 -52.53 93.27
N ALA A 300 -89.10 -53.08 92.79
CA ALA A 300 -90.32 -53.25 93.58
C ALA A 300 -90.12 -54.20 94.76
N LEU A 301 -89.38 -55.31 94.56
CA LEU A 301 -88.97 -56.20 95.64
C LEU A 301 -88.07 -55.49 96.67
N LEU A 302 -87.17 -54.61 96.20
CA LEU A 302 -86.31 -53.82 97.09
C LEU A 302 -87.12 -52.83 97.94
N ALA A 303 -88.16 -52.22 97.37
CA ALA A 303 -89.08 -51.35 98.09
C ALA A 303 -89.92 -52.08 99.17
N THR A 304 -90.08 -53.40 99.08
CA THR A 304 -90.74 -54.23 100.12
C THR A 304 -89.82 -54.65 101.26
N ILE A 305 -88.51 -54.35 101.19
CA ILE A 305 -87.57 -54.68 102.27
C ILE A 305 -87.77 -53.70 103.42
N VAL A 306 -88.26 -54.20 104.55
CA VAL A 306 -88.33 -53.45 105.81
C VAL A 306 -87.00 -53.61 106.53
N LEU A 307 -86.32 -52.48 106.79
CA LEU A 307 -85.06 -52.44 107.51
C LEU A 307 -85.33 -52.49 109.03
N ASP A 308 -84.54 -53.30 109.73
CA ASP A 308 -84.57 -53.37 111.20
C ASP A 308 -83.63 -52.29 111.77
N ASP A 309 -84.22 -51.18 112.21
CA ASP A 309 -83.48 -50.03 112.73
C ASP A 309 -82.65 -50.36 113.99
N ALA A 310 -82.95 -51.44 114.72
CA ALA A 310 -82.16 -51.87 115.87
C ALA A 310 -80.79 -52.43 115.45
N VAL A 311 -80.68 -53.05 114.28
CA VAL A 311 -79.40 -53.52 113.71
C VAL A 311 -78.63 -52.34 113.11
N LEU A 312 -79.32 -51.38 112.49
CA LEU A 312 -78.71 -50.14 111.99
C LEU A 312 -78.18 -49.24 113.11
N ALA A 313 -78.79 -49.25 114.29
CA ALA A 313 -78.29 -48.52 115.47
C ALA A 313 -76.93 -49.06 115.96
N CYS A 314 -76.64 -50.35 115.74
CA CYS A 314 -75.35 -50.97 116.05
C CYS A 314 -74.33 -50.84 114.90
N ALA A 315 -74.63 -50.07 113.85
CA ALA A 315 -73.82 -50.00 112.63
C ALA A 315 -72.39 -49.51 112.86
N ALA A 316 -72.16 -48.57 113.78
CA ALA A 316 -70.81 -48.07 114.06
C ALA A 316 -69.91 -49.20 114.64
N ASP A 317 -70.42 -50.01 115.56
CA ASP A 317 -69.67 -51.10 116.17
C ASP A 317 -69.45 -52.27 115.21
N ILE A 318 -70.46 -52.58 114.37
CA ILE A 318 -70.35 -53.60 113.31
C ILE A 318 -69.35 -53.17 112.24
N THR A 319 -69.33 -51.89 111.86
CA THR A 319 -68.40 -51.34 110.86
C THR A 319 -66.98 -51.27 111.43
N ALA A 320 -66.79 -50.87 112.69
CA ALA A 320 -65.49 -50.90 113.35
C ALA A 320 -64.90 -52.31 113.46
N LEU A 321 -65.74 -53.33 113.72
CA LEU A 321 -65.33 -54.74 113.68
C LEU A 321 -65.07 -55.25 112.25
N ALA A 322 -65.82 -54.78 111.25
CA ALA A 322 -65.61 -55.12 109.84
C ALA A 322 -64.33 -54.49 109.25
N GLU A 323 -64.01 -53.25 109.58
CA GLU A 323 -62.78 -52.55 109.16
C GLU A 323 -61.55 -53.18 109.83
N ARG A 324 -61.60 -53.50 111.13
CA ARG A 324 -60.52 -54.25 111.80
C ARG A 324 -60.32 -55.64 111.19
N ARG A 325 -61.40 -56.32 110.80
CA ARG A 325 -61.33 -57.59 110.06
C ARG A 325 -60.71 -57.39 108.68
N GLN A 326 -61.04 -56.34 107.92
CA GLN A 326 -60.54 -56.15 106.56
C GLN A 326 -59.06 -55.70 106.52
N GLN A 327 -58.62 -54.93 107.52
CA GLN A 327 -57.21 -54.61 107.74
C GLN A 327 -56.45 -55.89 108.10
N THR A 328 -56.77 -56.59 109.19
CA THR A 328 -55.96 -57.76 109.64
C THR A 328 -56.14 -59.05 108.82
N ARG A 329 -57.23 -59.24 108.06
CA ARG A 329 -57.50 -60.49 107.31
C ARG A 329 -56.46 -60.80 106.24
N PHE A 330 -55.84 -59.78 105.66
CA PHE A 330 -54.80 -59.98 104.66
C PHE A 330 -53.39 -59.86 105.24
N HIS A 331 -53.19 -59.45 106.51
CA HIS A 331 -51.85 -59.23 107.05
C HIS A 331 -50.99 -60.49 107.07
N THR A 332 -51.53 -61.67 107.37
CA THR A 332 -50.76 -62.91 107.25
C THR A 332 -50.37 -63.16 105.80
N ARG A 333 -51.30 -63.01 104.86
CA ARG A 333 -51.05 -63.18 103.42
C ARG A 333 -50.12 -62.11 102.85
N ASP A 334 -50.18 -60.86 103.32
CA ASP A 334 -49.36 -59.75 102.85
C ASP A 334 -47.98 -59.77 103.51
N ILE A 335 -47.86 -60.17 104.78
CA ILE A 335 -46.55 -60.47 105.39
C ILE A 335 -45.92 -61.64 104.65
N ASP A 336 -46.66 -62.73 104.40
CA ASP A 336 -46.17 -63.86 103.60
C ASP A 336 -45.81 -63.40 102.18
N LYS A 337 -46.62 -62.56 101.54
CA LYS A 337 -46.36 -62.05 100.18
C LYS A 337 -45.17 -61.08 100.15
N ARG A 338 -45.00 -60.20 101.12
CA ARG A 338 -43.85 -59.30 101.23
C ARG A 338 -42.58 -60.04 101.64
N GLN A 339 -42.68 -61.04 102.51
CA GLN A 339 -41.57 -61.97 102.80
C GLN A 339 -41.23 -62.81 101.57
N GLN A 340 -42.23 -63.23 100.79
CA GLN A 340 -42.01 -63.92 99.52
C GLN A 340 -41.40 -62.98 98.48
N GLU A 341 -41.82 -61.72 98.38
CA GLU A 341 -41.23 -60.71 97.48
C GLU A 341 -39.81 -60.36 97.90
N VAL A 342 -39.53 -60.19 99.20
CA VAL A 342 -38.17 -60.03 99.72
C VAL A 342 -37.35 -61.29 99.44
N LYS A 343 -37.91 -62.48 99.61
CA LYS A 343 -37.23 -63.75 99.29
C LYS A 343 -37.00 -63.92 97.79
N VAL A 344 -37.93 -63.49 96.94
CA VAL A 344 -37.80 -63.51 95.47
C VAL A 344 -36.76 -62.49 95.03
N HIS A 345 -36.82 -61.26 95.50
CA HIS A 345 -35.80 -60.24 95.20
C HIS A 345 -34.43 -60.64 95.75
N TRP A 346 -34.38 -61.26 96.93
CA TRP A 346 -33.14 -61.80 97.48
C TRP A 346 -32.64 -63.02 96.69
N GLN A 347 -33.54 -63.88 96.20
CA GLN A 347 -33.18 -64.96 95.27
C GLN A 347 -32.69 -64.42 93.92
N ASP A 348 -33.27 -63.34 93.41
CA ASP A 348 -32.81 -62.66 92.19
C ASP A 348 -31.43 -62.04 92.41
N ILE A 349 -31.21 -61.40 93.57
CA ILE A 349 -29.90 -60.88 93.97
C ILE A 349 -28.91 -62.05 94.10
N GLU A 350 -29.23 -63.12 94.82
CA GLU A 350 -28.38 -64.31 94.95
C GLU A 350 -28.10 -64.98 93.59
N ALA A 351 -29.07 -64.97 92.67
CA ALA A 351 -28.89 -65.49 91.32
C ALA A 351 -27.92 -64.61 90.54
N CYS A 352 -28.06 -63.28 90.59
CA CYS A 352 -27.11 -62.34 89.99
C CYS A 352 -25.72 -62.46 90.63
N VAL A 353 -25.63 -62.63 91.94
CA VAL A 353 -24.38 -62.79 92.71
C VAL A 353 -23.70 -64.11 92.37
N ARG A 354 -24.46 -65.20 92.24
CA ARG A 354 -23.95 -66.48 91.73
C ARG A 354 -23.50 -66.39 90.27
N GLN A 355 -24.23 -65.67 89.42
CA GLN A 355 -23.80 -65.43 88.03
C GLN A 355 -22.50 -64.61 87.97
N LEU A 356 -22.27 -63.72 88.92
CA LEU A 356 -21.00 -63.01 89.11
C LEU A 356 -19.92 -63.85 89.81
N GLY A 357 -20.23 -65.10 90.17
CA GLY A 357 -19.30 -66.04 90.82
C GLY A 357 -18.97 -65.70 92.27
N TRP A 358 -19.75 -64.82 92.91
CA TRP A 358 -19.55 -64.43 94.30
C TRP A 358 -20.27 -65.38 95.25
N PRO A 359 -19.73 -65.63 96.46
CA PRO A 359 -20.40 -66.44 97.46
C PRO A 359 -21.65 -65.69 97.98
N ALA A 360 -22.78 -66.39 98.08
CA ALA A 360 -23.99 -65.85 98.68
C ALA A 360 -23.74 -65.58 100.18
N GLY A 361 -24.03 -64.35 100.61
CA GLY A 361 -23.89 -63.88 101.99
C GLY A 361 -24.90 -62.78 102.26
N ASP A 362 -24.91 -62.29 103.50
CA ASP A 362 -25.76 -61.24 104.03
C ASP A 362 -25.62 -59.88 103.31
N GLU A 363 -26.65 -59.03 103.40
CA GLU A 363 -26.78 -57.76 102.66
C GLU A 363 -25.57 -56.83 102.85
N ASP A 364 -25.06 -56.73 104.07
CA ASP A 364 -23.87 -55.95 104.40
C ASP A 364 -22.60 -56.53 103.76
N HIS A 365 -22.52 -57.85 103.64
CA HIS A 365 -21.41 -58.53 102.98
C HIS A 365 -21.42 -58.26 101.48
N LEU A 366 -22.61 -58.24 100.86
CA LEU A 366 -22.78 -57.89 99.46
C LEU A 366 -22.41 -56.43 99.19
N ALA A 367 -22.88 -55.52 100.05
CA ALA A 367 -22.60 -54.09 99.95
C ALA A 367 -21.10 -53.80 100.01
N SER A 368 -20.34 -54.55 100.82
CA SER A 368 -18.88 -54.42 100.92
C SER A 368 -18.10 -54.93 99.71
N ARG A 369 -18.67 -55.87 98.92
CA ARG A 369 -18.04 -56.47 97.73
C ARG A 369 -18.33 -55.73 96.44
N LEU A 370 -19.40 -54.93 96.42
CA LEU A 370 -19.73 -54.10 95.26
C LEU A 370 -18.58 -53.12 94.97
N PRO A 371 -18.11 -53.03 93.71
CA PRO A 371 -17.06 -52.09 93.38
C PRO A 371 -17.47 -50.65 93.73
N PRO A 372 -16.52 -49.80 94.14
CA PRO A 372 -16.80 -48.40 94.45
C PRO A 372 -17.55 -47.73 93.31
N ALA A 373 -18.44 -46.78 93.63
CA ALA A 373 -19.23 -46.04 92.66
C ALA A 373 -18.47 -45.59 91.38
N PRO A 374 -17.21 -45.08 91.42
CA PRO A 374 -16.48 -44.70 90.21
C PRO A 374 -16.15 -45.87 89.26
N VAL A 375 -15.92 -47.08 89.76
CA VAL A 375 -15.66 -48.27 88.91
C VAL A 375 -16.93 -48.71 88.19
N ARG A 376 -18.08 -48.69 88.89
CA ARG A 376 -19.39 -48.98 88.29
C ARG A 376 -19.79 -47.93 87.24
N SER A 377 -19.45 -46.67 87.47
CA SER A 377 -19.61 -45.59 86.49
C SER A 377 -18.76 -45.83 85.24
N SER A 378 -17.51 -46.27 85.39
CA SER A 378 -16.62 -46.58 84.27
C SER A 378 -17.12 -47.78 83.43
N LEU A 379 -17.62 -48.84 84.09
CA LEU A 379 -18.26 -49.96 83.40
C LEU A 379 -19.52 -49.54 82.63
N ALA A 380 -20.36 -48.68 83.23
CA ALA A 380 -21.52 -48.12 82.53
C ALA A 380 -21.09 -47.24 81.34
N ALA A 381 -19.99 -46.49 81.46
CA ALA A 381 -19.43 -45.71 80.35
C ALA A 381 -18.89 -46.61 79.22
N LEU A 382 -18.24 -47.73 79.54
CA LEU A 382 -17.80 -48.73 78.57
C LEU A 382 -18.99 -49.43 77.88
N ALA A 383 -20.06 -49.74 78.61
CA ALA A 383 -21.29 -50.29 78.02
C ALA A 383 -21.96 -49.29 77.06
N ARG A 384 -22.00 -48.00 77.40
CA ARG A 384 -22.45 -46.94 76.47
C ARG A 384 -21.52 -46.80 75.26
N ARG A 385 -20.21 -46.94 75.46
CA ARG A 385 -19.21 -46.92 74.37
C ARG A 385 -19.38 -48.11 73.44
N HIS A 386 -19.74 -49.28 73.96
CA HIS A 386 -20.07 -50.46 73.16
C HIS A 386 -21.34 -50.23 72.33
N ALA A 387 -22.40 -49.68 72.92
CA ALA A 387 -23.62 -49.34 72.18
C ALA A 387 -23.38 -48.32 71.06
N THR A 388 -22.47 -47.36 71.26
CA THR A 388 -22.07 -46.41 70.20
C THR A 388 -21.21 -47.06 69.12
N LEU A 389 -20.37 -48.03 69.47
CA LEU A 389 -19.62 -48.82 68.49
C LEU A 389 -20.53 -49.76 67.68
N GLU A 390 -21.57 -50.34 68.28
CA GLU A 390 -22.58 -51.12 67.54
C GLU A 390 -23.37 -50.24 66.57
N LEU A 391 -23.77 -49.04 66.97
CA LEU A 391 -24.41 -48.08 66.06
C LEU A 391 -23.47 -47.68 64.91
N ALA A 392 -22.17 -47.51 65.18
CA ALA A 392 -21.18 -47.23 64.16
C ALA A 392 -20.97 -48.42 63.21
N LEU A 393 -20.99 -49.66 63.72
CA LEU A 393 -20.93 -50.87 62.92
C LEU A 393 -22.18 -51.01 62.03
N ALA A 394 -23.37 -50.78 62.58
CA ALA A 394 -24.62 -50.79 61.82
C ALA A 394 -24.59 -49.75 60.68
N ALA A 395 -24.17 -48.51 60.98
CA ALA A 395 -24.03 -47.46 59.97
C ALA A 395 -22.99 -47.79 58.88
N ALA A 396 -21.84 -48.37 59.26
CA ALA A 396 -20.83 -48.81 58.30
C ALA A 396 -21.30 -49.99 57.44
N THR A 397 -22.11 -50.88 58.02
CA THR A 397 -22.71 -52.02 57.32
C THR A 397 -23.76 -51.52 56.32
N ASP A 398 -24.64 -50.62 56.71
CA ASP A 398 -25.62 -49.99 55.82
C ASP A 398 -24.93 -49.24 54.67
N ALA A 399 -23.85 -48.50 54.94
CA ALA A 399 -23.06 -47.83 53.92
C ALA A 399 -22.43 -48.83 52.92
N ALA A 400 -21.94 -49.98 53.42
CA ALA A 400 -21.41 -51.04 52.57
C ALA A 400 -22.50 -51.69 51.70
N HIS A 401 -23.69 -51.95 52.26
CA HIS A 401 -24.84 -52.45 51.50
C HIS A 401 -25.33 -51.44 50.46
N GLN A 402 -25.31 -50.14 50.76
CA GLN A 402 -25.65 -49.09 49.81
C GLN A 402 -24.64 -49.03 48.66
N LYS A 403 -23.35 -49.14 48.95
CA LYS A 403 -22.31 -49.24 47.92
C LYS A 403 -22.39 -50.53 47.10
N ALA A 404 -22.75 -51.65 47.70
CA ALA A 404 -22.98 -52.90 46.97
C ALA A 404 -24.17 -52.77 46.00
N ARG A 405 -25.25 -52.09 46.40
CA ARG A 405 -26.39 -51.79 45.51
C ARG A 405 -26.02 -50.83 44.39
N GLU A 406 -25.17 -49.83 44.66
CA GLU A 406 -24.63 -48.96 43.61
C GLU A 406 -23.79 -49.76 42.61
N VAL A 407 -22.97 -50.71 43.08
CA VAL A 407 -22.20 -51.61 42.21
C VAL A 407 -23.13 -52.50 41.38
N GLU A 408 -24.14 -53.13 41.98
CA GLU A 408 -25.15 -53.92 41.25
C GLU A 408 -25.90 -53.08 40.21
N ALA A 409 -26.26 -51.83 40.53
CA ALA A 409 -26.92 -50.93 39.60
C ALA A 409 -25.99 -50.55 38.43
N ILE A 410 -24.71 -50.26 38.72
CA ILE A 410 -23.71 -49.98 37.70
C ILE A 410 -23.44 -51.23 36.84
N GLU A 411 -23.37 -52.42 37.43
CA GLU A 411 -23.22 -53.69 36.71
C GLU A 411 -24.44 -54.00 35.83
N ALA A 412 -25.65 -53.71 36.31
CA ALA A 412 -26.88 -53.84 35.53
C ALA A 412 -26.93 -52.84 34.38
N ASP A 413 -26.51 -51.58 34.59
CA ASP A 413 -26.33 -50.59 33.54
C ASP A 413 -25.28 -51.04 32.52
N LEU A 414 -24.17 -51.63 32.98
CA LEU A 414 -23.09 -52.15 32.14
C LEU A 414 -23.53 -53.38 31.32
N ALA A 415 -24.41 -54.21 31.87
CA ALA A 415 -25.05 -55.33 31.18
C ALA A 415 -26.16 -54.89 30.20
N ALA A 416 -26.82 -53.77 30.47
CA ALA A 416 -27.83 -53.16 29.60
C ALA A 416 -27.21 -52.38 28.43
N LEU A 417 -25.95 -51.97 28.54
CA LEU A 417 -25.19 -51.45 27.41
C LEU A 417 -24.93 -52.59 26.40
N PRO A 418 -25.30 -52.43 25.11
CA PRO A 418 -24.99 -53.43 24.11
C PRO A 418 -23.48 -53.54 23.98
N THR A 419 -22.90 -54.71 24.30
CA THR A 419 -21.53 -55.04 23.90
C THR A 419 -21.47 -55.11 22.38
N LEU A 420 -21.26 -53.95 21.76
CA LEU A 420 -20.85 -53.85 20.38
C LEU A 420 -19.47 -54.48 20.28
N VAL A 421 -19.43 -55.75 19.85
CA VAL A 421 -18.20 -56.38 19.37
C VAL A 421 -17.80 -55.62 18.11
N ILE A 422 -16.94 -54.62 18.28
CA ILE A 422 -16.35 -53.89 17.17
C ILE A 422 -15.55 -54.93 16.36
N SER A 423 -16.07 -55.30 15.19
CA SER A 423 -15.41 -56.27 14.33
C SER A 423 -13.99 -55.78 14.00
N PRO A 424 -13.00 -56.68 13.86
CA PRO A 424 -11.67 -56.31 13.39
C PRO A 424 -11.71 -55.53 12.06
N SER A 425 -12.72 -55.82 11.22
CA SER A 425 -12.98 -55.08 9.98
C SER A 425 -13.42 -53.64 10.20
N LEU A 426 -14.19 -53.33 11.25
CA LEU A 426 -14.58 -51.95 11.56
C LEU A 426 -13.40 -51.15 12.14
N ARG A 427 -12.53 -51.78 12.95
CA ARG A 427 -11.27 -51.17 13.42
C ARG A 427 -10.32 -50.89 12.26
N ALA A 428 -10.14 -51.85 11.36
CA ALA A 428 -9.34 -51.66 10.15
C ALA A 428 -9.93 -50.58 9.24
N ALA A 429 -11.25 -50.54 9.06
CA ALA A 429 -11.93 -49.50 8.29
C ALA A 429 -11.78 -48.11 8.93
N LEU A 430 -11.84 -48.00 10.26
CA LEU A 430 -11.62 -46.76 11.00
C LEU A 430 -10.16 -46.30 10.93
N GLU A 431 -9.18 -47.20 11.06
CA GLU A 431 -7.76 -46.88 10.83
C GLU A 431 -7.50 -46.41 9.39
N THR A 432 -8.15 -47.05 8.41
CA THR A 432 -8.07 -46.63 7.01
C THR A 432 -8.71 -45.25 6.81
N ALA A 433 -9.85 -44.98 7.44
CA ALA A 433 -10.51 -43.68 7.41
C ALA A 433 -9.71 -42.58 8.12
N LEU A 434 -9.05 -42.88 9.24
CA LEU A 434 -8.19 -41.93 9.96
C LEU A 434 -6.88 -41.66 9.21
N ARG A 435 -6.31 -42.64 8.48
CA ARG A 435 -5.14 -42.44 7.60
C ARG A 435 -5.43 -41.53 6.40
N LEU A 436 -6.68 -41.42 5.97
CA LEU A 436 -7.10 -40.49 4.92
C LEU A 436 -7.08 -39.02 5.36
N GLY A 437 -6.90 -38.75 6.66
CA GLY A 437 -6.75 -37.39 7.21
C GLY A 437 -7.97 -36.51 6.90
N ASP A 438 -7.74 -35.21 6.69
CA ASP A 438 -8.77 -34.30 6.21
C ASP A 438 -8.97 -34.49 4.70
N PHE A 439 -9.75 -35.50 4.35
CA PHE A 439 -10.11 -35.84 2.97
C PHE A 439 -10.71 -34.64 2.23
N ARG A 440 -11.48 -33.77 2.91
CA ARG A 440 -12.01 -32.55 2.29
C ARG A 440 -10.90 -31.58 1.92
N ALA A 441 -9.90 -31.39 2.78
CA ALA A 441 -8.74 -30.56 2.47
C ALA A 441 -7.86 -31.16 1.37
N ALA A 442 -7.69 -32.50 1.33
CA ALA A 442 -6.98 -33.18 0.25
C ALA A 442 -7.75 -33.08 -1.08
N GLN A 443 -9.06 -33.30 -1.07
CA GLN A 443 -9.94 -33.15 -2.22
C GLN A 443 -9.93 -31.71 -2.75
N GLN A 444 -10.04 -30.69 -1.88
CA GLN A 444 -9.93 -29.29 -2.31
C GLN A 444 -8.55 -28.94 -2.90
N ARG A 445 -7.47 -29.54 -2.41
CA ARG A 445 -6.13 -29.35 -3.00
C ARG A 445 -6.04 -29.94 -4.40
N GLU A 446 -6.54 -31.17 -4.58
CA GLU A 446 -6.52 -31.81 -5.90
C GLU A 446 -7.52 -31.15 -6.87
N GLU A 447 -8.73 -30.77 -6.43
CA GLU A 447 -9.67 -29.95 -7.20
C GLU A 447 -9.06 -28.59 -7.57
N GLY A 448 -8.32 -27.96 -6.65
CA GLY A 448 -7.57 -26.73 -6.91
C GLY A 448 -6.44 -26.91 -7.93
N ARG A 449 -5.76 -28.06 -7.93
CA ARG A 449 -4.75 -28.41 -8.95
C ARG A 449 -5.38 -28.67 -10.30
N VAL A 450 -6.51 -29.39 -10.35
CA VAL A 450 -7.27 -29.61 -11.59
C VAL A 450 -7.76 -28.27 -12.15
N ALA A 451 -8.41 -27.44 -11.34
CA ALA A 451 -8.87 -26.11 -11.78
C ALA A 451 -7.73 -25.16 -12.16
N LYS A 452 -6.53 -25.35 -11.62
CA LYS A 452 -5.33 -24.62 -12.07
C LYS A 452 -4.85 -25.14 -13.43
N ALA A 453 -4.71 -26.45 -13.58
CA ALA A 453 -4.30 -27.09 -14.82
C ALA A 453 -5.29 -26.83 -15.98
N GLU A 454 -6.60 -26.86 -15.71
CA GLU A 454 -7.65 -26.51 -16.68
C GLU A 454 -7.55 -25.05 -17.13
N ARG A 455 -7.26 -24.12 -16.20
CA ARG A 455 -7.04 -22.70 -16.54
C ARG A 455 -5.77 -22.50 -17.36
N GLU A 456 -4.68 -23.18 -17.02
CA GLU A 456 -3.42 -23.14 -17.76
C GLU A 456 -3.62 -23.72 -19.17
N LEU A 457 -4.34 -24.84 -19.30
CA LEU A 457 -4.73 -25.44 -20.58
C LEU A 457 -5.57 -24.47 -21.41
N HIS A 458 -6.65 -23.90 -20.85
CA HIS A 458 -7.50 -22.94 -21.58
C HIS A 458 -6.73 -21.67 -22.01
N GLN A 459 -5.79 -21.20 -21.19
CA GLN A 459 -4.93 -20.08 -21.57
C GLN A 459 -4.01 -20.46 -22.73
N ALA A 460 -3.41 -21.65 -22.70
CA ALA A 460 -2.56 -22.14 -23.77
C ALA A 460 -3.35 -22.37 -25.07
N GLU A 461 -4.55 -22.96 -24.99
CA GLU A 461 -5.48 -23.13 -26.11
C GLU A 461 -5.91 -21.79 -26.72
N SER A 462 -6.15 -20.76 -25.90
CA SER A 462 -6.53 -19.44 -26.40
C SER A 462 -5.41 -18.78 -27.23
N ARG A 463 -4.15 -19.07 -26.92
CA ARG A 463 -2.96 -18.58 -27.64
C ARG A 463 -2.70 -19.34 -28.95
N LEU A 464 -3.29 -20.53 -29.14
CA LEU A 464 -3.20 -21.30 -30.39
C LEU A 464 -4.13 -20.77 -31.51
N GLY A 465 -5.07 -19.88 -31.18
CA GLY A 465 -5.88 -19.14 -32.16
C GLY A 465 -6.76 -20.03 -33.05
N ALA A 466 -6.58 -19.93 -34.37
CA ALA A 466 -7.33 -20.72 -35.35
C ALA A 466 -6.89 -22.19 -35.44
N TRP A 467 -5.76 -22.54 -34.81
CA TRP A 467 -5.30 -23.92 -34.73
C TRP A 467 -6.06 -24.65 -33.63
N LYS A 468 -7.16 -25.29 -34.01
CA LYS A 468 -8.00 -26.13 -33.14
C LYS A 468 -8.05 -27.58 -33.61
N THR A 469 -6.97 -28.04 -34.24
CA THR A 469 -6.91 -29.41 -34.75
C THR A 469 -6.59 -30.35 -33.60
N ASP A 470 -7.31 -31.48 -33.60
CA ASP A 470 -7.28 -32.57 -32.62
C ASP A 470 -5.88 -32.83 -32.05
N LEU A 471 -5.75 -32.85 -30.71
CA LEU A 471 -4.52 -33.17 -29.97
C LEU A 471 -4.15 -34.67 -30.09
N SER A 472 -4.22 -35.20 -31.32
CA SER A 472 -3.75 -36.53 -31.67
C SER A 472 -2.21 -36.56 -31.67
N PRO A 473 -1.57 -37.74 -31.46
CA PRO A 473 -0.22 -37.82 -30.93
C PRO A 473 0.83 -37.10 -31.80
N PRO A 474 1.93 -36.61 -31.18
CA PRO A 474 2.89 -35.71 -31.80
C PRO A 474 3.74 -36.46 -32.83
N GLY A 475 3.33 -36.42 -34.10
CA GLY A 475 4.07 -37.13 -35.15
C GLY A 475 4.04 -36.53 -36.56
N GLN A 476 3.23 -35.51 -36.87
CA GLN A 476 2.99 -35.15 -38.28
C GLN A 476 3.15 -33.67 -38.66
N LEU A 477 3.43 -32.77 -37.71
CA LEU A 477 3.75 -31.38 -38.03
C LEU A 477 5.27 -31.19 -38.03
N ALA A 478 5.85 -31.17 -39.24
CA ALA A 478 7.24 -30.80 -39.45
C ALA A 478 7.40 -29.29 -39.22
N LEU A 479 7.68 -28.90 -37.97
CA LEU A 479 8.03 -27.53 -37.63
C LEU A 479 9.32 -27.12 -38.36
N PRO A 480 9.39 -25.92 -38.94
CA PRO A 480 10.66 -25.39 -39.44
C PRO A 480 11.67 -25.35 -38.29
N ALA A 481 12.92 -25.67 -38.58
CA ALA A 481 13.99 -25.59 -37.58
C ALA A 481 14.03 -24.17 -36.98
N ALA A 482 14.18 -24.03 -35.66
CA ALA A 482 14.15 -22.73 -34.99
C ALA A 482 15.07 -21.69 -35.66
N ALA A 483 16.26 -22.12 -36.12
CA ALA A 483 17.20 -21.29 -36.87
C ALA A 483 16.66 -20.73 -38.20
N GLN A 484 15.74 -21.43 -38.87
CA GLN A 484 15.13 -20.97 -40.12
C GLN A 484 14.11 -19.86 -39.88
N ALA A 485 13.27 -20.01 -38.84
CA ALA A 485 12.30 -18.99 -38.45
C ALA A 485 12.99 -17.73 -37.88
N GLU A 486 14.00 -17.91 -37.05
CA GLU A 486 14.80 -16.79 -36.51
C GLU A 486 15.51 -16.02 -37.63
N ARG A 487 16.04 -16.72 -38.65
CA ARG A 487 16.65 -16.10 -39.82
C ARG A 487 15.64 -15.29 -40.64
N LEU A 488 14.42 -15.80 -40.83
CA LEU A 488 13.36 -15.07 -41.53
C LEU A 488 12.93 -13.83 -40.74
N LEU A 489 12.75 -13.96 -39.43
CA LEU A 489 12.40 -12.85 -38.56
C LEU A 489 13.49 -11.77 -38.59
N ARG A 490 14.77 -12.18 -38.50
CA ARG A 490 15.89 -11.25 -38.58
C ARG A 490 15.91 -10.50 -39.92
N ARG A 491 15.77 -11.19 -41.05
CA ARG A 491 15.64 -10.57 -42.38
C ARG A 491 14.49 -9.58 -42.45
N ALA A 492 13.33 -9.92 -41.89
CA ALA A 492 12.16 -9.03 -41.85
C ALA A 492 12.46 -7.77 -41.04
N THR A 493 13.03 -7.91 -39.84
CA THR A 493 13.36 -6.77 -38.96
C THR A 493 14.45 -5.87 -39.54
N GLU A 494 15.47 -6.45 -40.19
CA GLU A 494 16.53 -5.69 -40.86
C GLU A 494 15.98 -4.92 -42.07
N ASN A 495 15.09 -5.53 -42.85
CA ASN A 495 14.43 -4.86 -43.97
C ASN A 495 13.52 -3.72 -43.49
N GLU A 496 12.71 -3.94 -42.46
CA GLU A 496 11.82 -2.90 -41.89
C GLU A 496 12.61 -1.72 -41.32
N ALA A 497 13.72 -1.99 -40.63
CA ALA A 497 14.65 -0.97 -40.15
C ALA A 497 15.27 -0.18 -41.32
N ALA A 498 15.71 -0.87 -42.37
CA ALA A 498 16.25 -0.24 -43.58
C ALA A 498 15.21 0.63 -44.32
N GLN A 499 13.96 0.16 -44.43
CA GLN A 499 12.86 0.96 -45.00
C GLN A 499 12.61 2.22 -44.17
N THR A 500 12.58 2.11 -42.85
CA THR A 500 12.34 3.24 -41.95
C THR A 500 13.44 4.29 -42.07
N ALA A 501 14.70 3.85 -42.07
CA ALA A 501 15.86 4.74 -42.25
C ALA A 501 15.84 5.43 -43.63
N LEU A 502 15.54 4.70 -44.72
CA LEU A 502 15.44 5.31 -46.05
C LEU A 502 14.27 6.28 -46.18
N ARG A 503 13.11 6.00 -45.55
CA ARG A 503 11.96 6.93 -45.55
C ARG A 503 12.30 8.23 -44.83
N GLN A 504 13.00 8.17 -43.70
CA GLN A 504 13.50 9.37 -43.03
C GLN A 504 14.46 10.16 -43.92
N ARG A 505 15.40 9.48 -44.57
CA ARG A 505 16.32 10.14 -45.51
C ARG A 505 15.60 10.75 -46.72
N ALA A 506 14.53 10.12 -47.21
CA ALA A 506 13.70 10.66 -48.28
C ALA A 506 13.03 11.98 -47.87
N LEU A 507 12.51 12.07 -46.65
CA LEU A 507 11.91 13.29 -46.10
C LEU A 507 12.94 14.42 -45.96
N GLU A 508 14.15 14.11 -45.48
CA GLU A 508 15.25 15.09 -45.40
C GLU A 508 15.61 15.65 -46.77
N VAL A 509 15.81 14.78 -47.77
CA VAL A 509 16.17 15.20 -49.14
C VAL A 509 15.02 15.99 -49.78
N ALA A 510 13.76 15.62 -49.52
CA ALA A 510 12.61 16.38 -50.00
C ALA A 510 12.57 17.81 -49.42
N ALA A 511 12.86 17.96 -48.12
CA ALA A 511 12.95 19.27 -47.48
C ALA A 511 14.14 20.10 -48.01
N GLU A 512 15.29 19.46 -48.26
CA GLU A 512 16.45 20.10 -48.89
C GLU A 512 16.09 20.62 -50.30
N ILE A 513 15.40 19.82 -51.11
CA ILE A 513 14.90 20.22 -52.43
C ILE A 513 13.98 21.43 -52.32
N GLU A 514 12.97 21.38 -51.45
CA GLU A 514 12.01 22.49 -51.27
C GLU A 514 12.73 23.78 -50.86
N SER A 515 13.72 23.68 -49.96
CA SER A 515 14.52 24.83 -49.52
C SER A 515 15.36 25.42 -50.67
N LEU A 516 15.96 24.57 -51.51
CA LEU A 516 16.77 24.98 -52.65
C LEU A 516 15.91 25.58 -53.76
N GLU A 517 14.73 25.03 -54.03
CA GLU A 517 13.78 25.57 -55.01
C GLU A 517 13.24 26.93 -54.57
N LEU A 518 12.93 27.08 -53.27
CA LEU A 518 12.52 28.37 -52.70
C LEU A 518 13.66 29.39 -52.79
N ALA A 519 14.88 29.01 -52.41
CA ALA A 519 16.06 29.87 -52.50
C ALA A 519 16.38 30.27 -53.95
N THR A 520 16.19 29.35 -54.91
CA THR A 520 16.34 29.62 -56.34
C THR A 520 15.29 30.62 -56.83
N THR A 521 14.04 30.47 -56.38
CA THR A 521 12.93 31.35 -56.75
C THR A 521 13.11 32.76 -56.17
N GLN A 522 13.50 32.86 -54.90
CA GLN A 522 13.82 34.13 -54.24
C GLN A 522 15.01 34.83 -54.92
N PHE A 523 16.05 34.07 -55.26
CA PHE A 523 17.23 34.61 -55.94
C PHE A 523 16.89 35.15 -57.34
N ARG A 524 16.07 34.43 -58.12
CA ARG A 524 15.56 34.92 -59.41
C ARG A 524 14.77 36.22 -59.26
N ARG A 525 13.90 36.33 -58.26
CA ARG A 525 13.09 37.52 -58.00
C ARG A 525 13.92 38.73 -57.55
N ALA A 526 14.98 38.53 -56.78
CA ALA A 526 15.79 39.60 -56.22
C ALA A 526 16.80 40.18 -57.22
N HIS A 527 17.39 39.34 -58.08
CA HIS A 527 18.53 39.73 -58.89
C HIS A 527 18.24 39.81 -60.40
N ASP A 528 17.10 39.30 -60.86
CA ASP A 528 16.74 39.18 -62.29
C ASP A 528 17.94 38.75 -63.17
N PRO A 529 18.49 37.54 -62.93
CA PRO A 529 19.73 37.11 -63.57
C PRO A 529 19.46 36.65 -65.00
N VAL A 530 20.27 37.14 -65.96
CA VAL A 530 20.19 36.69 -67.36
C VAL A 530 21.08 35.46 -67.54
N THR A 531 20.46 34.30 -67.79
CA THR A 531 21.15 33.03 -68.02
C THR A 531 21.76 32.93 -69.42
N SER A 532 22.75 32.05 -69.61
CA SER A 532 23.32 31.78 -70.94
C SER A 532 22.29 31.23 -71.93
N GLY A 533 21.29 30.48 -71.44
CA GLY A 533 20.18 29.96 -72.24
C GLY A 533 19.31 31.08 -72.80
N GLN A 534 18.91 32.06 -71.97
CA GLN A 534 18.09 33.19 -72.44
C GLN A 534 18.78 34.04 -73.51
N VAL A 535 20.11 34.23 -73.42
CA VAL A 535 20.87 34.92 -74.47
C VAL A 535 20.94 34.07 -75.74
N ALA A 536 21.08 32.75 -75.62
CA ALA A 536 21.08 31.84 -76.76
C ALA A 536 19.71 31.78 -77.45
N ASP A 537 18.61 31.73 -76.69
CA ASP A 537 17.24 31.73 -77.21
C ASP A 537 16.92 33.05 -77.92
N ALA A 538 17.26 34.19 -77.31
CA ALA A 538 17.09 35.51 -77.94
C ALA A 538 17.89 35.64 -79.25
N ARG A 539 19.12 35.10 -79.27
CA ARG A 539 19.93 35.02 -80.49
C ARG A 539 19.33 34.07 -81.53
N HIS A 540 18.78 32.94 -81.10
CA HIS A 540 18.13 31.98 -82.00
C HIS A 540 16.87 32.57 -82.66
N VAL A 541 16.04 33.32 -81.90
CA VAL A 541 14.88 34.04 -82.44
C VAL A 541 15.31 35.11 -83.44
N ARG A 542 16.32 35.91 -83.10
CA ARG A 542 16.92 36.90 -84.01
C ARG A 542 17.43 36.24 -85.30
N ASP A 543 18.18 35.16 -85.17
CA ASP A 543 18.81 34.45 -86.29
C ASP A 543 17.75 33.76 -87.17
N ALA A 544 16.65 33.29 -86.59
CA ALA A 544 15.51 32.74 -87.33
C ALA A 544 14.81 33.83 -88.18
N VAL A 545 14.57 35.02 -87.62
CA VAL A 545 13.99 36.16 -88.37
C VAL A 545 14.94 36.61 -89.49
N TRP A 546 16.24 36.69 -89.22
CA TRP A 546 17.24 36.98 -90.25
C TRP A 546 17.25 35.94 -91.37
N THR A 547 17.19 34.67 -91.00
CA THR A 547 17.17 33.57 -91.95
C THR A 547 15.93 33.64 -92.85
N ALA A 548 14.76 33.97 -92.30
CA ALA A 548 13.53 34.16 -93.06
C ALA A 548 13.58 35.34 -94.03
N ILE A 549 14.20 36.47 -93.64
CA ILE A 549 14.45 37.62 -94.52
C ILE A 549 15.43 37.22 -95.63
N ARG A 550 16.54 36.54 -95.28
CA ARG A 550 17.58 36.13 -96.23
C ARG A 550 17.10 35.08 -97.24
N SER A 551 16.21 34.18 -96.84
CA SER A 551 15.64 33.16 -97.71
C SER A 551 14.46 33.65 -98.56
N GLY A 552 14.06 34.92 -98.42
CA GLY A 552 12.91 35.52 -99.13
C GLY A 552 11.54 35.08 -98.60
N GLY A 553 11.48 34.46 -97.42
CA GLY A 553 10.24 34.01 -96.78
C GLY A 553 9.46 35.13 -96.08
N ALA A 554 10.11 36.28 -95.84
CA ALA A 554 9.49 37.49 -95.29
C ALA A 554 9.99 38.73 -96.04
N ALA A 555 9.10 39.69 -96.30
CA ALA A 555 9.46 40.94 -96.95
C ALA A 555 10.30 41.81 -96.01
N LEU A 556 11.42 42.35 -96.53
CA LEU A 556 12.34 43.19 -95.75
C LEU A 556 11.63 44.38 -95.10
N THR A 557 10.69 45.01 -95.81
CA THR A 557 9.91 46.16 -95.32
C THR A 557 9.08 45.84 -94.08
N ASP A 558 8.62 44.60 -93.95
CA ASP A 558 7.65 44.22 -92.94
C ASP A 558 8.33 43.59 -91.72
N SER A 559 9.53 43.02 -91.91
CA SER A 559 10.29 42.30 -90.87
C SER A 559 11.54 43.02 -90.39
N ALA A 560 11.99 44.10 -91.03
CA ALA A 560 13.16 44.87 -90.60
C ALA A 560 13.02 45.41 -89.17
N ALA A 561 11.88 46.02 -88.83
CA ALA A 561 11.63 46.54 -87.49
C ALA A 561 11.64 45.44 -86.42
N ILE A 562 11.08 44.27 -86.73
CA ILE A 562 11.06 43.10 -85.83
C ILE A 562 12.47 42.54 -85.64
N TYR A 563 13.27 42.49 -86.71
CA TYR A 563 14.67 42.07 -86.64
C TYR A 563 15.52 43.02 -85.78
N GLU A 564 15.39 44.34 -85.98
CA GLU A 564 16.09 45.35 -85.18
C GLU A 564 15.73 45.25 -83.69
N GLU A 565 14.45 45.05 -83.36
CA GLU A 565 13.99 44.82 -81.99
C GLU A 565 14.62 43.56 -81.36
N HIS A 566 14.75 42.47 -82.12
CA HIS A 566 15.40 41.25 -81.65
C HIS A 566 16.92 41.39 -81.52
N VAL A 567 17.58 42.20 -82.36
CA VAL A 567 18.99 42.55 -82.22
C VAL A 567 19.20 43.32 -80.91
N GLU A 568 18.46 44.41 -80.69
CA GLU A 568 18.55 45.19 -79.45
C GLU A 568 18.25 44.35 -78.22
N THR A 569 17.30 43.43 -78.31
CA THR A 569 16.95 42.53 -77.20
C THR A 569 18.07 41.52 -76.91
N ALA A 570 18.68 40.92 -77.93
CA ALA A 570 19.78 39.97 -77.77
C ALA A 570 21.05 40.64 -77.22
N ASP A 571 21.36 41.85 -77.67
CA ASP A 571 22.53 42.62 -77.20
C ASP A 571 22.33 43.12 -75.77
N ARG A 572 21.15 43.66 -75.45
CA ARG A 572 20.79 44.07 -74.08
C ARG A 572 20.90 42.91 -73.08
N LEU A 573 20.43 41.72 -73.45
CA LEU A 573 20.54 40.52 -72.62
C LEU A 573 22.01 40.05 -72.48
N ALA A 574 22.81 40.17 -73.54
CA ALA A 574 24.24 39.83 -73.48
C ALA A 574 25.03 40.80 -72.56
N ASP A 575 24.75 42.10 -72.64
CA ASP A 575 25.37 43.12 -71.78
C ASP A 575 24.92 42.99 -70.32
N GLN A 576 23.62 42.74 -70.08
CA GLN A 576 23.09 42.48 -68.75
C GLN A 576 23.71 41.22 -68.13
N ARG A 577 23.94 40.16 -68.91
CA ARG A 577 24.67 38.98 -68.45
C ARG A 577 26.12 39.31 -68.11
N HIS A 578 26.78 40.18 -68.86
CA HIS A 578 28.17 40.56 -68.57
C HIS A 578 28.30 41.38 -67.29
N ALA A 579 27.31 42.25 -67.02
CA ALA A 579 27.21 43.04 -65.80
C ALA A 579 26.82 42.18 -64.57
N LYS A 580 26.00 41.13 -64.78
CA LYS A 580 25.49 40.22 -63.74
C LYS A 580 26.05 38.80 -63.83
N ALA A 581 27.31 38.67 -64.27
CA ALA A 581 27.91 37.37 -64.55
C ALA A 581 28.08 36.52 -63.29
N HIS A 582 28.28 37.18 -62.14
CA HIS A 582 28.42 36.53 -60.85
C HIS A 582 27.08 35.93 -60.39
N GLU A 583 25.99 36.69 -60.49
CA GLU A 583 24.64 36.27 -60.14
C GLU A 583 24.13 35.16 -61.08
N ALA A 584 24.49 35.20 -62.36
CA ALA A 584 24.18 34.12 -63.29
C ALA A 584 24.91 32.80 -62.93
N ALA A 585 26.16 32.88 -62.48
CA ALA A 585 26.93 31.71 -62.03
C ALA A 585 26.37 31.14 -60.71
N GLU A 586 25.98 32.00 -59.77
CA GLU A 586 25.32 31.57 -58.52
C GLU A 586 23.95 30.92 -58.77
N LEU A 587 23.16 31.45 -59.71
CA LEU A 587 21.89 30.84 -60.10
C LEU A 587 22.12 29.44 -60.70
N GLN A 588 23.13 29.29 -61.57
CA GLN A 588 23.46 27.99 -62.16
C GLN A 588 23.91 26.99 -61.09
N ALA A 589 24.75 27.40 -60.14
CA ALA A 589 25.19 26.54 -59.03
C ALA A 589 24.00 26.03 -58.19
N LYS A 590 23.01 26.89 -57.91
CA LYS A 590 21.79 26.50 -57.19
C LYS A 590 20.91 25.52 -57.99
N LEU A 591 20.83 25.68 -59.31
CA LEU A 591 20.11 24.75 -60.18
C LEU A 591 20.80 23.39 -60.24
N ASP A 592 22.13 23.35 -60.36
CA ASP A 592 22.91 22.12 -60.36
C ASP A 592 22.81 21.39 -59.01
N ASP A 593 22.75 22.13 -57.89
CA ASP A 593 22.51 21.57 -56.56
C ASP A 593 21.10 20.97 -56.45
N ALA A 594 20.06 21.66 -56.94
CA ALA A 594 18.71 21.13 -56.97
C ALA A 594 18.61 19.85 -57.82
N GLU A 595 19.25 19.81 -58.99
CA GLU A 595 19.28 18.62 -59.85
C GLU A 595 20.00 17.44 -59.16
N ARG A 596 21.11 17.70 -58.46
CA ARG A 596 21.81 16.69 -57.66
C ARG A 596 20.92 16.10 -56.57
N ARG A 597 20.13 16.94 -55.88
CA ARG A 597 19.19 16.48 -54.83
C ARG A 597 18.02 15.71 -55.40
N HIS A 598 17.46 16.12 -56.55
CA HIS A 598 16.42 15.37 -57.27
C HIS A 598 16.90 13.97 -57.67
N ARG A 599 18.10 13.83 -58.24
CA ARG A 599 18.69 12.51 -58.54
C ARG A 599 18.90 11.66 -57.28
N GLN A 600 19.28 12.27 -56.16
CA GLN A 600 19.41 11.57 -54.88
C GLN A 600 18.05 11.05 -54.39
N ALA A 601 16.97 11.82 -54.56
CA ALA A 601 15.61 11.39 -54.23
C ALA A 601 15.15 10.20 -55.10
N GLU A 602 15.45 10.22 -56.40
CA GLU A 602 15.16 9.09 -57.31
C GLU A 602 15.86 7.80 -56.87
N GLN A 603 17.15 7.87 -56.52
CA GLN A 603 17.91 6.71 -56.03
C GLN A 603 17.35 6.15 -54.71
N ILE A 604 16.88 7.02 -53.81
CA ILE A 604 16.23 6.60 -52.56
C ILE A 604 14.88 5.93 -52.86
N ALA A 605 14.11 6.45 -53.81
CA ALA A 605 12.83 5.87 -54.22
C ALA A 605 13.00 4.46 -54.85
N GLU A 606 14.02 4.27 -55.70
CA GLU A 606 14.35 2.95 -56.26
C GLU A 606 14.73 1.94 -55.18
N ARG A 607 15.57 2.33 -54.22
CA ARG A 607 15.95 1.47 -53.09
C ARG A 607 14.77 1.13 -52.18
N LEU A 608 13.84 2.06 -51.97
CA LEU A 608 12.61 1.80 -51.21
C LEU A 608 11.71 0.78 -51.93
N ARG A 609 11.63 0.82 -53.27
CA ARG A 609 10.91 -0.21 -54.04
C ARG A 609 11.57 -1.57 -53.90
N ALA A 610 12.90 -1.66 -54.03
CA ALA A 610 13.63 -2.91 -53.86
C ALA A 610 13.42 -3.53 -52.46
N LEU A 611 13.44 -2.71 -51.40
CA LEU A 611 13.15 -3.18 -50.04
C LEU A 611 11.70 -3.64 -49.87
N ALA A 612 10.74 -2.99 -50.53
CA ALA A 612 9.34 -3.40 -50.52
C ALA A 612 9.12 -4.74 -51.24
N ASP A 613 9.80 -4.96 -52.37
CA ASP A 613 9.78 -6.23 -53.08
C ASP A 613 10.39 -7.37 -52.24
N GLU A 614 11.48 -7.08 -51.51
CA GLU A 614 12.07 -8.03 -50.56
C GLU A 614 11.12 -8.33 -49.39
N ALA A 615 10.42 -7.33 -48.84
CA ALA A 615 9.41 -7.54 -47.80
C ALA A 615 8.28 -8.46 -48.30
N ALA A 616 7.76 -8.24 -49.52
CA ALA A 616 6.76 -9.10 -50.13
C ALA A 616 7.29 -10.54 -50.34
N THR A 617 8.58 -10.69 -50.64
CA THR A 617 9.23 -12.01 -50.76
C THR A 617 9.29 -12.72 -49.41
N ILE A 618 9.68 -12.01 -48.35
CA ILE A 618 9.73 -12.56 -46.98
C ILE A 618 8.33 -12.97 -46.50
N ASP A 619 7.32 -12.13 -46.75
CA ASP A 619 5.92 -12.44 -46.41
C ASP A 619 5.41 -13.66 -47.18
N GLY A 620 5.79 -13.81 -48.47
CA GLY A 620 5.47 -14.98 -49.27
C GLY A 620 6.15 -16.27 -48.76
N GLU A 621 7.46 -16.19 -48.42
CA GLU A 621 8.22 -17.29 -47.83
C GLU A 621 7.58 -17.76 -46.50
N TRP A 622 7.13 -16.82 -45.68
CA TRP A 622 6.46 -17.13 -44.42
C TRP A 622 5.04 -17.67 -44.61
N ALA A 623 4.24 -17.07 -45.49
CA ALA A 623 2.87 -17.52 -45.76
C ALA A 623 2.83 -18.97 -46.25
N ALA A 624 3.80 -19.39 -47.08
CA ALA A 624 3.94 -20.77 -47.52
C ALA A 624 4.24 -21.73 -46.35
N GLN A 625 5.11 -21.33 -45.42
CA GLN A 625 5.42 -22.12 -44.21
C GLN A 625 4.24 -22.16 -43.24
N ALA A 626 3.59 -21.02 -43.00
CA ALA A 626 2.42 -20.89 -42.14
C ALA A 626 1.23 -21.73 -42.66
N ALA A 627 1.02 -21.79 -43.98
CA ALA A 627 0.04 -22.66 -44.61
C ALA A 627 0.38 -24.15 -44.44
N ALA A 628 1.65 -24.54 -44.60
CA ALA A 628 2.10 -25.91 -44.36
C ALA A 628 1.92 -26.35 -42.88
N LEU A 629 1.94 -25.40 -41.96
CA LEU A 629 1.69 -25.60 -40.52
C LEU A 629 0.19 -25.58 -40.14
N GLY A 630 -0.70 -25.31 -41.09
CA GLY A 630 -2.14 -25.21 -40.83
C GLY A 630 -2.56 -23.92 -40.11
N VAL A 631 -1.69 -22.89 -40.10
CA VAL A 631 -1.90 -21.58 -39.46
C VAL A 631 -1.65 -20.43 -40.44
N PRO A 632 -2.38 -20.36 -41.58
CA PRO A 632 -2.08 -19.43 -42.68
C PRO A 632 -2.21 -17.95 -42.29
N THR A 633 -2.87 -17.64 -41.18
CA THR A 633 -3.07 -16.27 -40.68
C THR A 633 -2.08 -15.86 -39.59
N LEU A 634 -1.14 -16.73 -39.20
CA LEU A 634 -0.18 -16.45 -38.15
C LEU A 634 0.90 -15.49 -38.66
N PRO A 635 1.12 -14.32 -38.03
CA PRO A 635 2.23 -13.43 -38.38
C PRO A 635 3.58 -14.05 -37.99
N LEU A 636 4.64 -13.77 -38.76
CA LEU A 636 6.00 -14.28 -38.50
C LEU A 636 6.49 -13.90 -37.10
N ALA A 637 6.23 -12.67 -36.65
CA ALA A 637 6.60 -12.19 -35.31
C ALA A 637 5.84 -12.91 -34.16
N ALA A 638 4.69 -13.51 -34.45
CA ALA A 638 3.89 -14.23 -33.46
C ALA A 638 4.22 -15.74 -33.41
N PHE A 639 5.12 -16.21 -34.29
CA PHE A 639 5.42 -17.63 -34.42
C PHE A 639 6.08 -18.23 -33.18
N GLU A 640 7.01 -17.51 -32.56
CA GLU A 640 7.70 -17.97 -31.34
C GLU A 640 6.71 -18.16 -30.17
N GLY A 641 5.84 -17.17 -29.94
CA GLY A 641 4.78 -17.27 -28.94
C GLY A 641 3.75 -18.39 -29.24
N TRP A 642 3.49 -18.67 -30.52
CA TRP A 642 2.65 -19.80 -30.92
C TRP A 642 3.34 -21.15 -30.67
N GLN A 643 4.66 -21.26 -30.92
CA GLN A 643 5.43 -22.47 -30.61
C GLN A 643 5.45 -22.76 -29.11
N GLU A 644 5.66 -21.75 -28.27
CA GLU A 644 5.61 -21.88 -26.81
C GLU A 644 4.21 -22.30 -26.33
N ALA A 645 3.16 -21.68 -26.86
CA ALA A 645 1.78 -22.05 -26.53
C ALA A 645 1.47 -23.50 -26.91
N ARG A 646 1.96 -23.96 -28.06
CA ARG A 646 1.82 -25.36 -28.50
C ARG A 646 2.58 -26.32 -27.58
N ALA A 647 3.81 -25.99 -27.19
CA ALA A 647 4.61 -26.80 -26.28
C ALA A 647 4.03 -26.85 -24.86
N ALA A 648 3.32 -25.81 -24.42
CA ALA A 648 2.64 -25.78 -23.13
C ALA A 648 1.28 -26.51 -23.12
N THR A 649 0.66 -26.69 -24.29
CA THR A 649 -0.62 -27.39 -24.45
C THR A 649 -0.44 -28.92 -24.56
N LEU A 650 0.67 -29.36 -25.16
CA LEU A 650 1.09 -30.77 -25.25
C LEU A 650 1.76 -31.24 -23.96
#